data_AF-A0A959Q1T0-F1
#
_entry.id   AF-A0A959Q1T0-F1
#
_cell.length_a   1.000
_cell.length_b   1.000
_cell.length_c   1.000
_cell.angle_alpha   90.00
_cell.angle_beta   90.00
_cell.angle_gamma   90.00
#
_symmetry.space_group_name_H-M   'P 1'
#
loop_
_entity.id
_entity.type
_entity.pdbx_description
1 polymer ?
#
loop_
_entity_poly.entity_id
_entity_poly.type
_entity_poly.pdbx_seq_one_letter_code
_entity_poly.pdbx_strand_id
1 'polypeptide(L)'
;MKFIFTLIFAVSCFFLQAKVYYVKSDASGSSNGSSWNNAYKDLQKAIDAVPAGSELWIAEGTYHPAAKSKPYLIKKSLRLYGGFTGKESKLEDRDWTTYYTRLSGDLAGDDIESYTEHRSDNAYHVMEISLSGGTVYLDGIYITNGTGNPSGNSTNLYGIGGGILVSGDLEMSHCYFLYNTANYGGAILLLKGSIQMEDCQLQYNHSAYAGGAVYKPNNSTTFSATNCTFRYNSSDDTGGAFSANLANISYLTNCLFEENKAARGGVIEVTFGAKVTCTSSNFNSNLASYLGGVLFVNGSNSTLTAVKCDFEKNTQCCNENGVGGGVGVVAYEALLKFDRCNFKYNTTENLGGCFLMVDADMAADRSDFTDNEAGSGGAIYLAREEINTSLYLTDCDLLRNKASFSGGGIYNQSGYLSAKGGFISSNSSDEYGGGIASYGPYNKVILADIRFQQNKSTVIGGAIDLDEDAACTIEDCSFEKNNSGQGGAIASTNDGMKSNYGVTIRRSHFTQNTATEGGAAVSMFNHNLWMENCLVEEHDIRGSVYDGIIYLNDYDNYDDSTFLINNTFANNTTNKGFIIEFQEGGDQSRLILQNNVFDNNGSEIGLEAGKLSVTSRGGNVCASDKMDPWLTHSKDKTNRDPKLGTEYNLLAGSPAIDAGVADRAPQDDFNGNSREGAIDAGAFEAIGLSAIFTTAPWKGKLELLGNPVTDHANLRIITQSAEQIRIELIGSSGRIESSWHEFKSRGNQTFLLPLSTVSSGNYWLRVWIEDQYRSVPLIIHGQ
;
A
#
# COMPACT_ATOMS: atom_id res chain seq x y z
N MET A 1 -7.16 -43.02 -38.43
CA MET A 1 -7.54 -44.44 -38.33
C MET A 1 -6.25 -45.27 -38.29
N LYS A 2 -5.99 -45.94 -37.15
CA LYS A 2 -5.11 -47.11 -36.93
C LYS A 2 -3.58 -46.95 -37.13
N PHE A 3 -2.80 -46.91 -36.03
CA PHE A 3 -2.10 -48.02 -35.31
C PHE A 3 -0.70 -48.33 -35.89
N ILE A 4 0.38 -47.88 -35.21
CA ILE A 4 1.36 -48.64 -34.40
C ILE A 4 2.26 -49.60 -35.20
N PHE A 5 3.58 -49.36 -35.14
CA PHE A 5 4.58 -50.32 -34.62
C PHE A 5 5.91 -49.59 -34.38
N THR A 6 6.17 -49.20 -33.13
CA THR A 6 7.52 -48.88 -32.66
C THR A 6 7.90 -49.93 -31.63
N LEU A 7 9.00 -50.61 -31.93
CA LEU A 7 9.62 -51.71 -31.19
C LEU A 7 10.03 -51.24 -29.79
N ILE A 8 9.46 -51.86 -28.75
CA ILE A 8 9.80 -51.64 -27.35
C ILE A 8 11.15 -52.30 -27.05
N PHE A 9 12.18 -51.49 -26.80
CA PHE A 9 13.33 -51.92 -26.01
C PHE A 9 12.92 -51.75 -24.54
N ALA A 10 12.62 -52.87 -23.88
CA ALA A 10 12.35 -52.89 -22.45
C ALA A 10 13.66 -52.65 -21.68
N VAL A 11 13.99 -51.38 -21.43
CA VAL A 11 14.81 -51.03 -20.28
C VAL A 11 13.87 -51.09 -19.09
N SER A 12 13.96 -52.19 -18.34
CA SER A 12 13.36 -52.29 -17.01
C SER A 12 14.01 -51.23 -16.11
N CYS A 13 13.46 -50.03 -16.08
CA CYS A 13 13.61 -49.13 -14.94
C CYS A 13 12.90 -49.82 -13.77
N PHE A 14 13.65 -50.65 -13.03
CA PHE A 14 13.28 -50.94 -11.66
C PHE A 14 13.25 -49.59 -10.94
N PHE A 15 12.06 -49.07 -10.68
CA PHE A 15 11.89 -48.15 -9.57
C PHE A 15 12.37 -48.92 -8.34
N LEU A 16 13.57 -48.62 -7.84
CA LEU A 16 13.90 -49.00 -6.48
C LEU A 16 12.93 -48.20 -5.60
N GLN A 17 11.84 -48.85 -5.19
CA GLN A 17 11.02 -48.35 -4.11
C GLN A 17 11.94 -48.19 -2.89
N ALA A 18 11.92 -47.02 -2.28
CA ALA A 18 12.70 -46.77 -1.07
C ALA A 18 12.34 -47.84 -0.03
N LYS A 19 13.38 -48.46 0.55
CA LYS A 19 13.16 -49.56 1.49
C LYS A 19 12.64 -48.99 2.81
N VAL A 20 11.51 -49.52 3.28
CA VAL A 20 10.87 -49.12 4.53
C VAL A 20 11.50 -49.85 5.71
N TYR A 21 11.78 -49.11 6.77
CA TYR A 21 12.20 -49.62 8.07
C TYR A 21 11.36 -48.99 9.18
N TYR A 22 11.14 -49.74 10.25
CA TYR A 22 10.18 -49.38 11.30
C TYR A 22 10.88 -49.02 12.62
N VAL A 23 10.36 -48.00 13.30
CA VAL A 23 10.81 -47.55 14.63
C VAL A 23 9.61 -47.55 15.59
N LYS A 24 9.76 -48.21 16.73
CA LYS A 24 8.71 -48.33 17.76
C LYS A 24 9.36 -48.65 19.12
N SER A 25 9.19 -47.76 20.09
CA SER A 25 9.88 -47.82 21.40
C SER A 25 9.58 -49.08 22.22
N ASP A 26 8.37 -49.62 22.10
CA ASP A 26 7.87 -50.80 22.82
C ASP A 26 7.86 -52.09 21.97
N ALA A 27 8.55 -52.12 20.82
CA ALA A 27 8.64 -53.31 19.98
C ALA A 27 9.16 -54.54 20.75
N SER A 28 8.65 -55.75 20.45
CA SER A 28 8.98 -56.97 21.21
C SER A 28 9.97 -57.91 20.51
N GLY A 29 10.22 -57.71 19.21
CA GLY A 29 11.06 -58.57 18.38
C GLY A 29 12.55 -58.21 18.37
N SER A 30 13.22 -58.55 17.27
CA SER A 30 14.69 -58.53 17.16
C SER A 30 15.34 -57.16 16.96
N SER A 31 14.57 -56.06 16.97
CA SER A 31 15.04 -54.68 16.82
C SER A 31 15.95 -54.43 15.60
N ASN A 32 15.53 -54.93 14.42
CA ASN A 32 16.25 -54.78 13.15
C ASN A 32 15.48 -53.99 12.08
N GLY A 33 14.34 -53.40 12.43
CA GLY A 33 13.53 -52.53 11.56
C GLY A 33 12.80 -53.24 10.42
N SER A 34 12.80 -54.58 10.35
CA SER A 34 12.21 -55.32 9.21
C SER A 34 10.68 -55.39 9.18
N SER A 35 10.03 -55.11 10.30
CA SER A 35 8.57 -55.05 10.48
C SER A 35 8.25 -54.27 11.77
N TRP A 36 6.99 -53.91 12.01
CA TRP A 36 6.58 -53.32 13.29
C TRP A 36 6.96 -54.17 14.52
N ASN A 37 6.85 -55.50 14.43
CA ASN A 37 7.26 -56.39 15.52
C ASN A 37 8.77 -56.35 15.76
N ASN A 38 9.56 -56.26 14.70
CA ASN A 38 11.02 -56.20 14.76
C ASN A 38 11.55 -54.76 14.69
N ALA A 39 10.72 -53.75 14.93
CA ALA A 39 11.08 -52.35 14.79
C ALA A 39 12.24 -51.96 15.70
N TYR A 40 13.05 -51.00 15.27
CA TYR A 40 14.08 -50.42 16.12
C TYR A 40 13.43 -49.74 17.32
N LYS A 41 13.94 -49.99 18.53
CA LYS A 41 13.49 -49.34 19.76
C LYS A 41 14.08 -47.95 19.99
N ASP A 42 15.15 -47.65 19.27
CA ASP A 42 15.96 -46.43 19.40
C ASP A 42 16.08 -45.80 18.02
N LEU A 43 15.67 -44.54 17.92
CA LEU A 43 15.60 -43.82 16.65
C LEU A 43 17.00 -43.52 16.10
N GLN A 44 17.99 -43.18 16.94
CA GLN A 44 19.35 -42.92 16.46
C GLN A 44 19.98 -44.19 15.89
N LYS A 45 19.79 -45.35 16.53
CA LYS A 45 20.26 -46.64 15.99
C LYS A 45 19.62 -46.96 14.65
N ALA A 46 18.33 -46.64 14.47
CA ALA A 46 17.66 -46.80 13.19
C ALA A 46 18.29 -45.89 12.12
N ILE A 47 18.45 -44.60 12.42
CA ILE A 47 19.10 -43.61 11.55
C ILE A 47 20.49 -44.10 11.13
N ASP A 48 21.31 -44.58 12.07
CA ASP A 48 22.68 -45.04 11.77
C ASP A 48 22.69 -46.29 10.88
N ALA A 49 21.80 -47.25 11.15
CA ALA A 49 21.83 -48.57 10.51
C ALA A 49 21.26 -48.63 9.08
N VAL A 50 20.25 -47.81 8.76
CA VAL A 50 19.56 -47.94 7.46
C VAL A 50 20.35 -47.33 6.30
N PRO A 51 20.26 -47.85 5.07
CA PRO A 51 20.91 -47.23 3.90
C PRO A 51 20.41 -45.82 3.61
N ALA A 52 21.24 -44.99 2.96
CA ALA A 52 20.79 -43.71 2.42
C ALA A 52 19.64 -43.90 1.41
N GLY A 53 18.68 -42.99 1.40
CA GLY A 53 17.46 -43.06 0.60
C GLY A 53 16.35 -43.95 1.17
N SER A 54 16.53 -44.52 2.38
CA SER A 54 15.50 -45.35 3.04
C SER A 54 14.39 -44.50 3.65
N GLU A 55 13.23 -45.15 3.86
CA GLU A 55 12.12 -44.60 4.64
C GLU A 55 12.16 -45.16 6.07
N LEU A 56 11.96 -44.29 7.05
CA LEU A 56 11.79 -44.63 8.46
C LEU A 56 10.35 -44.29 8.85
N TRP A 57 9.55 -45.31 9.13
CA TRP A 57 8.19 -45.15 9.67
C TRP A 57 8.25 -45.27 11.18
N ILE A 58 7.85 -44.20 11.87
CA ILE A 58 8.03 -44.04 13.31
C ILE A 58 6.65 -44.09 13.97
N ALA A 59 6.45 -45.08 14.84
CA ALA A 59 5.21 -45.19 15.60
C ALA A 59 5.02 -44.00 16.55
N GLU A 60 3.78 -43.75 16.94
CA GLU A 60 3.42 -42.78 17.97
C GLU A 60 4.23 -43.00 19.25
N GLY A 61 4.35 -41.92 20.01
CA GLY A 61 5.08 -41.90 21.27
C GLY A 61 6.14 -40.81 21.31
N THR A 62 6.75 -40.68 22.47
CA THR A 62 7.80 -39.69 22.73
C THR A 62 9.17 -40.35 22.72
N TYR A 63 10.06 -39.82 21.89
CA TYR A 63 11.42 -40.31 21.68
C TYR A 63 12.41 -39.21 22.09
N HIS A 64 13.42 -39.56 22.87
CA HIS A 64 14.39 -38.61 23.43
C HIS A 64 15.80 -38.83 22.88
N PRO A 65 16.54 -37.75 22.57
CA PRO A 65 17.98 -37.82 22.37
C PRO A 65 18.69 -38.46 23.57
N ALA A 66 19.86 -39.09 23.34
CA ALA A 66 20.52 -39.87 24.39
C ALA A 66 21.13 -39.03 25.52
N ALA A 67 21.37 -37.74 25.28
CA ALA A 67 21.92 -36.77 26.23
C ALA A 67 21.76 -35.35 25.68
N LYS A 68 21.97 -34.34 26.52
CA LYS A 68 21.88 -32.91 26.15
C LYS A 68 22.63 -32.55 24.86
N SER A 69 23.82 -33.10 24.72
CA SER A 69 24.78 -32.83 23.65
C SER A 69 24.77 -33.87 22.52
N LYS A 70 23.79 -34.78 22.49
CA LYS A 70 23.70 -35.87 21.52
C LYS A 70 22.35 -35.82 20.78
N PRO A 71 22.15 -34.87 19.85
CA PRO A 71 20.92 -34.77 19.07
C PRO A 71 20.70 -36.00 18.19
N TYR A 72 19.50 -36.12 17.61
CA TYR A 72 19.29 -37.04 16.49
C TYR A 72 20.10 -36.57 15.28
N LEU A 73 21.23 -37.22 15.03
CA LEU A 73 22.21 -36.80 14.02
C LEU A 73 21.98 -37.53 12.71
N ILE A 74 21.64 -36.78 11.66
CA ILE A 74 21.40 -37.29 10.31
C ILE A 74 22.48 -36.78 9.35
N LYS A 75 23.26 -37.71 8.77
CA LYS A 75 24.38 -37.43 7.85
C LYS A 75 24.19 -37.99 6.44
N LYS A 76 22.98 -38.45 6.12
CA LYS A 76 22.63 -39.07 4.84
C LYS A 76 21.18 -38.77 4.51
N SER A 77 20.83 -38.84 3.22
CA SER A 77 19.44 -38.69 2.77
C SER A 77 18.56 -39.76 3.39
N LEU A 78 17.46 -39.36 4.00
CA LEU A 78 16.46 -40.23 4.62
C LEU A 78 15.08 -39.57 4.52
N ARG A 79 14.03 -40.40 4.58
CA ARG A 79 12.65 -39.93 4.71
C ARG A 79 12.08 -40.45 6.03
N LEU A 80 11.70 -39.55 6.94
CA LEU A 80 11.16 -39.90 8.24
C LEU A 80 9.68 -39.52 8.27
N TYR A 81 8.84 -40.50 8.61
CA TYR A 81 7.38 -40.35 8.65
C TYR A 81 6.87 -40.69 10.06
N GLY A 82 6.14 -39.76 10.67
CA GLY A 82 5.37 -39.97 11.91
C GLY A 82 3.87 -40.18 11.65
N GLY A 83 3.12 -40.48 12.70
CA GLY A 83 1.65 -40.65 12.60
C GLY A 83 1.16 -42.10 12.60
N PHE A 84 2.01 -43.07 12.94
CA PHE A 84 1.67 -44.49 12.88
C PHE A 84 1.29 -45.07 14.24
N THR A 85 0.29 -45.94 14.31
CA THR A 85 0.02 -46.77 15.51
C THR A 85 1.01 -47.94 15.64
N GLY A 86 1.73 -48.25 14.55
CA GLY A 86 2.66 -49.36 14.46
C GLY A 86 2.01 -50.65 13.99
N LYS A 87 1.02 -50.55 13.11
CA LYS A 87 0.28 -51.67 12.49
C LYS A 87 0.05 -51.51 10.99
N GLU A 88 0.34 -50.32 10.47
CA GLU A 88 0.06 -49.89 9.10
C GLU A 88 0.92 -50.63 8.09
N SER A 89 0.38 -50.83 6.89
CA SER A 89 1.09 -51.47 5.78
C SER A 89 1.40 -50.51 4.64
N LYS A 90 0.79 -49.32 4.65
CA LYS A 90 0.96 -48.27 3.66
C LYS A 90 1.18 -46.91 4.32
N LEU A 91 1.87 -46.03 3.61
CA LEU A 91 2.15 -44.67 4.08
C LEU A 91 0.85 -43.86 4.27
N GLU A 92 -0.14 -44.07 3.39
CA GLU A 92 -1.45 -43.41 3.39
C GLU A 92 -2.36 -43.81 4.57
N ASP A 93 -2.03 -44.89 5.29
CA ASP A 93 -2.84 -45.37 6.43
C ASP A 93 -2.55 -44.57 7.73
N ARG A 94 -1.51 -43.73 7.74
CA ARG A 94 -1.08 -42.98 8.93
C ARG A 94 -2.01 -41.78 9.21
N ASP A 95 -2.12 -41.41 10.47
CA ASP A 95 -2.82 -40.19 10.91
C ASP A 95 -1.92 -39.43 11.89
N TRP A 96 -1.22 -38.42 11.37
CA TRP A 96 -0.30 -37.58 12.12
C TRP A 96 -1.00 -36.56 13.02
N THR A 97 -2.31 -36.36 12.86
CA THR A 97 -3.10 -35.45 13.70
C THR A 97 -3.66 -36.13 14.94
N THR A 98 -3.67 -37.47 14.98
CA THR A 98 -4.15 -38.26 16.12
C THR A 98 -3.00 -39.01 16.81
N TYR A 99 -2.07 -39.60 16.05
CA TYR A 99 -1.05 -40.51 16.57
C TYR A 99 0.33 -39.84 16.59
N TYR A 100 0.54 -38.97 17.58
CA TYR A 100 1.71 -38.09 17.59
C TYR A 100 3.04 -38.84 17.73
N THR A 101 3.93 -38.64 16.76
CA THR A 101 5.35 -38.98 16.88
C THR A 101 6.10 -37.75 17.38
N ARG A 102 6.47 -37.74 18.67
CA ARG A 102 7.14 -36.61 19.32
C ARG A 102 8.62 -36.90 19.52
N LEU A 103 9.48 -36.09 18.92
CA LEU A 103 10.90 -36.00 19.21
C LEU A 103 11.07 -34.87 20.23
N SER A 104 11.34 -35.22 21.48
CA SER A 104 11.38 -34.23 22.57
C SER A 104 12.78 -34.05 23.13
N GLY A 105 13.13 -32.79 23.38
CA GLY A 105 14.34 -32.41 24.10
C GLY A 105 14.25 -32.60 25.61
N ASP A 106 13.05 -32.70 26.19
CA ASP A 106 12.82 -32.92 27.63
C ASP A 106 13.32 -34.31 28.04
N LEU A 107 14.47 -34.38 28.73
CA LEU A 107 15.12 -35.66 29.04
C LEU A 107 14.61 -36.27 30.35
N ALA A 108 14.14 -35.43 31.28
CA ALA A 108 13.61 -35.80 32.58
C ALA A 108 12.10 -36.05 32.56
N GLY A 109 11.38 -35.54 31.56
CA GLY A 109 9.94 -35.66 31.43
C GLY A 109 9.16 -34.74 32.38
N ASP A 110 9.75 -33.62 32.80
CA ASP A 110 9.18 -32.68 33.77
C ASP A 110 8.80 -31.31 33.18
N ASP A 111 8.91 -31.13 31.86
CA ASP A 111 8.53 -29.89 31.19
C ASP A 111 7.01 -29.64 31.20
N ILE A 112 6.63 -28.40 31.48
CA ILE A 112 5.29 -27.87 31.25
C ILE A 112 5.16 -27.26 29.84
N GLU A 113 3.93 -26.96 29.40
CA GLU A 113 3.60 -26.27 28.13
C GLU A 113 4.02 -24.78 28.14
N SER A 114 5.31 -24.54 28.35
CA SER A 114 5.99 -23.25 28.33
C SER A 114 7.39 -23.42 27.74
N TYR A 115 8.09 -22.33 27.43
CA TYR A 115 9.51 -22.37 27.07
C TYR A 115 10.43 -21.89 28.23
N THR A 116 9.89 -21.57 29.41
CA THR A 116 10.63 -20.87 30.49
C THR A 116 11.05 -21.74 31.68
N GLU A 117 10.31 -22.82 31.98
CA GLU A 117 10.47 -23.61 33.21
C GLU A 117 10.89 -25.04 32.88
N HIS A 118 11.63 -25.68 33.80
CA HIS A 118 12.09 -27.08 33.70
C HIS A 118 13.11 -27.40 32.59
N ARG A 119 13.62 -26.40 31.86
CA ARG A 119 14.54 -26.54 30.71
C ARG A 119 15.97 -27.07 31.02
N SER A 120 16.29 -27.40 32.26
CA SER A 120 17.68 -27.50 32.72
C SER A 120 18.39 -28.79 32.30
N ASP A 121 17.65 -29.84 31.99
CA ASP A 121 18.11 -31.14 31.52
C ASP A 121 17.92 -31.32 30.01
N ASN A 122 17.19 -30.43 29.34
CA ASN A 122 16.79 -30.61 27.95
C ASN A 122 17.95 -30.66 26.94
N ALA A 123 17.71 -31.35 25.82
CA ALA A 123 18.60 -31.33 24.67
C ALA A 123 18.91 -29.90 24.17
N TYR A 124 20.17 -29.66 23.82
CA TYR A 124 20.56 -28.40 23.16
C TYR A 124 19.87 -28.30 21.80
N HIS A 125 19.86 -29.41 21.05
CA HIS A 125 19.08 -29.58 19.83
C HIS A 125 18.35 -30.90 19.92
N VAL A 126 17.11 -30.96 19.45
CA VAL A 126 16.44 -32.25 19.28
C VAL A 126 17.07 -33.01 18.12
N MET A 127 17.35 -32.33 17.01
CA MET A 127 17.89 -32.94 15.78
C MET A 127 18.99 -32.07 15.15
N GLU A 128 19.95 -32.73 14.51
CA GLU A 128 20.99 -32.10 13.70
C GLU A 128 21.06 -32.76 12.32
N ILE A 129 20.94 -31.95 11.27
CA ILE A 129 21.11 -32.38 9.87
C ILE A 129 22.46 -31.84 9.38
N SER A 130 23.36 -32.75 9.03
CA SER A 130 24.72 -32.43 8.60
C SER A 130 25.05 -33.21 7.33
N LEU A 131 24.56 -32.72 6.19
CA LEU A 131 24.68 -33.36 4.89
C LEU A 131 25.83 -32.75 4.09
N SER A 132 26.58 -33.61 3.40
CA SER A 132 27.51 -33.20 2.34
C SER A 132 26.86 -33.22 0.94
N GLY A 133 25.62 -33.70 0.84
CA GLY A 133 24.79 -33.74 -0.37
C GLY A 133 23.52 -34.59 -0.18
N GLY A 134 22.50 -34.33 -1.01
CA GLY A 134 21.17 -34.94 -0.93
C GLY A 134 20.24 -34.27 0.08
N THR A 135 19.04 -34.83 0.26
CA THR A 135 17.95 -34.21 1.03
C THR A 135 17.45 -35.12 2.16
N VAL A 136 17.05 -34.55 3.29
CA VAL A 136 16.25 -35.22 4.33
C VAL A 136 14.80 -34.75 4.23
N TYR A 137 13.86 -35.70 4.30
CA TYR A 137 12.42 -35.41 4.32
C TYR A 137 11.84 -35.77 5.69
N LEU A 138 11.11 -34.86 6.31
CA LEU A 138 10.37 -35.09 7.56
C LEU A 138 8.88 -34.87 7.33
N ASP A 139 8.04 -35.79 7.79
CA ASP A 139 6.59 -35.66 7.62
C ASP A 139 5.78 -36.18 8.82
N GLY A 140 4.92 -35.33 9.38
CA GLY A 140 4.06 -35.69 10.50
C GLY A 140 4.78 -35.84 11.83
N ILE A 141 5.84 -35.06 12.07
CA ILE A 141 6.69 -35.16 13.27
C ILE A 141 6.57 -33.90 14.14
N TYR A 142 6.49 -34.11 15.45
CA TYR A 142 6.50 -33.06 16.46
C TYR A 142 7.91 -32.93 17.05
N ILE A 143 8.49 -31.74 17.02
CA ILE A 143 9.82 -31.42 17.52
C ILE A 143 9.65 -30.41 18.66
N THR A 144 9.94 -30.83 19.88
CA THR A 144 9.57 -30.05 21.07
C THR A 144 10.70 -29.92 22.08
N ASN A 145 10.64 -28.86 22.88
CA ASN A 145 11.42 -28.68 24.10
C ASN A 145 12.96 -28.66 23.93
N GLY A 146 13.47 -28.38 22.73
CA GLY A 146 14.89 -28.08 22.55
C GLY A 146 15.27 -26.72 23.16
N THR A 147 16.50 -26.55 23.65
CA THR A 147 16.86 -25.36 24.47
C THR A 147 18.03 -24.52 23.95
N GLY A 148 18.71 -24.99 22.92
CA GLY A 148 20.00 -24.45 22.56
C GLY A 148 21.06 -24.68 23.65
N ASN A 149 22.30 -24.44 23.30
CA ASN A 149 23.45 -24.44 24.17
C ASN A 149 23.62 -23.00 24.67
N PRO A 150 23.45 -22.75 25.98
CA PRO A 150 23.56 -21.40 26.53
C PRO A 150 24.94 -20.76 26.29
N SER A 151 25.98 -21.58 26.09
CA SER A 151 27.35 -21.11 25.79
C SER A 151 27.62 -20.89 24.30
N GLY A 152 26.68 -21.22 23.42
CA GLY A 152 26.81 -20.98 21.99
C GLY A 152 26.57 -19.51 21.64
N ASN A 153 27.33 -18.99 20.68
CA ASN A 153 27.27 -17.59 20.24
C ASN A 153 27.50 -17.48 18.73
N SER A 154 27.46 -16.27 18.17
CA SER A 154 27.60 -16.01 16.72
C SER A 154 28.91 -16.51 16.09
N THR A 155 29.93 -16.83 16.89
CA THR A 155 31.22 -17.38 16.43
C THR A 155 31.38 -18.89 16.74
N ASN A 156 30.57 -19.42 17.65
CA ASN A 156 30.51 -20.83 18.01
C ASN A 156 29.06 -21.32 17.94
N LEU A 157 28.67 -21.73 16.73
CA LEU A 157 27.31 -22.13 16.38
C LEU A 157 26.97 -23.57 16.84
N TYR A 158 27.86 -24.22 17.60
CA TYR A 158 27.57 -25.55 18.16
C TYR A 158 26.51 -25.41 19.25
N GLY A 159 25.31 -25.93 18.99
CA GLY A 159 24.26 -25.93 19.99
C GLY A 159 23.29 -24.74 19.90
N ILE A 160 23.36 -23.78 18.97
CA ILE A 160 22.63 -22.50 19.18
C ILE A 160 21.10 -22.40 18.87
N GLY A 161 20.48 -23.25 18.03
CA GLY A 161 19.02 -23.27 17.77
C GLY A 161 18.24 -24.44 18.40
N GLY A 162 17.09 -24.21 19.01
CA GLY A 162 16.49 -25.18 19.96
C GLY A 162 16.02 -26.49 19.32
N GLY A 163 15.16 -26.42 18.29
CA GLY A 163 14.58 -27.63 17.69
C GLY A 163 15.56 -28.39 16.78
N ILE A 164 15.83 -27.83 15.58
CA ILE A 164 16.73 -28.42 14.58
C ILE A 164 17.86 -27.47 14.21
N LEU A 165 19.08 -28.01 14.19
CA LEU A 165 20.22 -27.40 13.51
C LEU A 165 20.39 -27.98 12.10
N VAL A 166 20.38 -27.13 11.06
CA VAL A 166 20.42 -27.56 9.66
C VAL A 166 21.66 -27.07 8.92
N SER A 167 22.44 -28.00 8.40
CA SER A 167 23.51 -27.80 7.42
C SER A 167 23.35 -28.82 6.29
N GLY A 168 22.48 -28.52 5.33
CA GLY A 168 22.07 -29.42 4.24
C GLY A 168 20.69 -29.05 3.69
N ASP A 169 20.16 -29.85 2.77
CA ASP A 169 18.81 -29.67 2.25
C ASP A 169 17.78 -30.46 3.08
N LEU A 170 16.71 -29.78 3.48
CA LEU A 170 15.63 -30.32 4.31
C LEU A 170 14.27 -29.95 3.74
N GLU A 171 13.42 -30.95 3.54
CA GLU A 171 12.03 -30.82 3.16
C GLU A 171 11.14 -31.29 4.33
N MET A 172 10.10 -30.51 4.65
CA MET A 172 9.20 -30.80 5.76
C MET A 172 7.74 -30.63 5.33
N SER A 173 6.92 -31.62 5.69
CA SER A 173 5.46 -31.56 5.51
C SER A 173 4.73 -31.89 6.81
N HIS A 174 3.68 -31.17 7.18
CA HIS A 174 2.87 -31.52 8.36
C HIS A 174 3.65 -31.65 9.68
N CYS A 175 4.75 -30.91 9.82
CA CYS A 175 5.60 -30.95 11.01
C CYS A 175 5.22 -29.85 12.00
N TYR A 176 5.47 -30.11 13.29
CA TYR A 176 5.14 -29.21 14.40
C TYR A 176 6.40 -28.88 15.20
N PHE A 177 6.62 -27.60 15.47
CA PHE A 177 7.70 -27.10 16.33
C PHE A 177 7.10 -26.37 17.52
N LEU A 178 7.23 -26.94 18.72
CA LEU A 178 6.54 -26.45 19.91
C LEU A 178 7.51 -26.24 21.08
N TYR A 179 7.44 -25.08 21.72
CA TYR A 179 8.14 -24.79 22.98
C TYR A 179 9.67 -24.97 22.89
N ASN A 180 10.25 -24.75 21.72
CA ASN A 180 11.69 -24.75 21.56
C ASN A 180 12.23 -23.35 21.88
N THR A 181 13.29 -23.29 22.66
CA THR A 181 13.97 -22.06 23.05
C THR A 181 15.44 -22.12 22.67
N ALA A 182 16.06 -20.96 22.38
CA ALA A 182 17.48 -20.90 22.06
C ALA A 182 18.02 -19.47 22.13
N ASN A 183 19.32 -19.29 21.86
CA ASN A 183 19.86 -17.95 21.64
C ASN A 183 19.44 -17.41 20.26
N TYR A 184 19.37 -18.27 19.24
CA TYR A 184 19.02 -17.93 17.86
C TYR A 184 18.21 -19.06 17.24
N GLY A 185 17.09 -18.76 16.57
CA GLY A 185 16.31 -19.80 15.89
C GLY A 185 15.71 -20.80 16.89
N GLY A 186 14.71 -20.38 17.66
CA GLY A 186 14.10 -21.22 18.70
C GLY A 186 13.70 -22.58 18.16
N ALA A 187 12.99 -22.63 17.04
CA ALA A 187 12.63 -23.87 16.36
C ALA A 187 13.73 -24.38 15.41
N ILE A 188 14.26 -23.52 14.55
CA ILE A 188 15.13 -23.91 13.43
C ILE A 188 16.26 -22.91 13.28
N LEU A 189 17.47 -23.44 13.18
CA LEU A 189 18.64 -22.67 12.76
C LEU A 189 19.23 -23.25 11.47
N LEU A 190 19.17 -22.47 10.39
CA LEU A 190 19.67 -22.87 9.07
C LEU A 190 21.05 -22.27 8.82
N LEU A 191 22.08 -23.10 8.98
CA LEU A 191 23.47 -22.71 8.70
C LEU A 191 23.79 -22.75 7.21
N LYS A 192 23.38 -23.79 6.49
CA LYS A 192 23.73 -24.01 5.08
C LYS A 192 22.64 -24.83 4.39
N GLY A 193 22.52 -24.66 3.07
CA GLY A 193 21.58 -25.40 2.24
C GLY A 193 20.22 -24.71 2.14
N SER A 194 19.19 -25.51 1.91
CA SER A 194 17.82 -25.04 1.74
C SER A 194 16.83 -25.74 2.66
N ILE A 195 15.80 -25.00 3.06
CA ILE A 195 14.63 -25.55 3.76
C ILE A 195 13.39 -25.27 2.92
N GLN A 196 12.58 -26.31 2.69
CA GLN A 196 11.24 -26.22 2.13
C GLN A 196 10.22 -26.76 3.14
N MET A 197 9.22 -25.96 3.48
CA MET A 197 8.16 -26.30 4.41
C MET A 197 6.80 -26.21 3.73
N GLU A 198 5.98 -27.23 3.92
CA GLU A 198 4.60 -27.29 3.48
C GLU A 198 3.71 -27.72 4.65
N ASP A 199 2.60 -27.00 4.88
CA ASP A 199 1.61 -27.33 5.90
C ASP A 199 2.20 -27.56 7.32
N CYS A 200 3.27 -26.81 7.65
CA CYS A 200 3.96 -26.92 8.94
C CYS A 200 3.49 -25.85 9.94
N GLN A 201 3.63 -26.16 11.23
CA GLN A 201 3.25 -25.26 12.31
C GLN A 201 4.44 -25.01 13.25
N LEU A 202 4.78 -23.74 13.45
CA LEU A 202 5.79 -23.30 14.41
C LEU A 202 5.12 -22.43 15.46
N GLN A 203 5.02 -22.94 16.69
CA GLN A 203 4.29 -22.28 17.76
C GLN A 203 5.04 -22.23 19.08
N TYR A 204 4.87 -21.14 19.81
CA TYR A 204 5.44 -20.95 21.15
C TYR A 204 6.95 -21.15 21.21
N ASN A 205 7.66 -20.87 20.11
CA ASN A 205 9.12 -20.92 20.10
C ASN A 205 9.71 -19.57 20.50
N HIS A 206 10.87 -19.62 21.14
CA HIS A 206 11.49 -18.44 21.71
C HIS A 206 12.98 -18.33 21.33
N SER A 207 13.45 -17.10 21.12
CA SER A 207 14.89 -16.82 21.02
C SER A 207 15.31 -15.62 21.85
N ALA A 208 16.49 -15.69 22.47
CA ALA A 208 17.05 -14.54 23.20
C ALA A 208 17.52 -13.40 22.28
N TYR A 209 17.88 -13.66 21.02
CA TYR A 209 18.45 -12.64 20.13
C TYR A 209 17.73 -12.49 18.79
N ALA A 210 17.58 -13.56 18.00
CA ALA A 210 16.98 -13.42 16.68
C ALA A 210 16.27 -14.68 16.19
N GLY A 211 15.14 -14.48 15.51
CA GLY A 211 14.38 -15.54 14.88
C GLY A 211 13.73 -16.45 15.91
N GLY A 212 12.64 -15.99 16.54
CA GLY A 212 11.96 -16.75 17.59
C GLY A 212 11.58 -18.16 17.14
N ALA A 213 11.21 -18.33 15.86
CA ALA A 213 11.13 -19.64 15.23
C ALA A 213 12.36 -19.96 14.37
N VAL A 214 12.67 -19.14 13.36
CA VAL A 214 13.67 -19.46 12.34
C VAL A 214 14.75 -18.39 12.24
N TYR A 215 16.01 -18.81 12.29
CA TYR A 215 17.17 -17.93 12.09
C TYR A 215 18.14 -18.45 11.04
N LYS A 216 18.69 -17.53 10.23
CA LYS A 216 19.59 -17.82 9.10
C LYS A 216 20.83 -16.91 9.11
N PRO A 217 21.93 -17.32 9.78
CA PRO A 217 23.10 -16.45 9.97
C PRO A 217 24.02 -16.30 8.76
N ASN A 218 24.03 -17.25 7.82
CA ASN A 218 25.03 -17.29 6.74
C ASN A 218 24.45 -16.85 5.40
N ASN A 219 25.32 -16.37 4.51
CA ASN A 219 24.94 -16.05 3.13
C ASN A 219 24.58 -17.31 2.32
N SER A 220 23.78 -17.13 1.27
CA SER A 220 23.43 -18.16 0.27
C SER A 220 22.49 -19.29 0.76
N THR A 221 21.75 -19.08 1.86
CA THR A 221 20.69 -20.02 2.28
C THR A 221 19.35 -19.64 1.65
N THR A 222 18.56 -20.66 1.30
CA THR A 222 17.18 -20.47 0.79
C THR A 222 16.19 -21.06 1.77
N PHE A 223 15.11 -20.32 2.05
CA PHE A 223 14.01 -20.79 2.88
C PHE A 223 12.69 -20.56 2.16
N SER A 224 11.86 -21.59 2.03
CA SER A 224 10.50 -21.45 1.51
C SER A 224 9.50 -22.09 2.45
N ALA A 225 8.42 -21.38 2.75
CA ALA A 225 7.28 -21.89 3.49
C ALA A 225 6.00 -21.66 2.69
N THR A 226 5.20 -22.71 2.56
CA THR A 226 3.89 -22.71 1.90
C THR A 226 2.85 -23.25 2.86
N ASN A 227 1.70 -22.57 2.99
CA ASN A 227 0.61 -22.97 3.90
C ASN A 227 1.05 -23.17 5.35
N CYS A 228 2.06 -22.45 5.79
CA CYS A 228 2.63 -22.63 7.14
C CYS A 228 2.04 -21.62 8.12
N THR A 229 1.97 -22.02 9.39
CA THR A 229 1.53 -21.15 10.49
C THR A 229 2.66 -20.87 11.46
N PHE A 230 2.92 -19.59 11.72
CA PHE A 230 3.84 -19.08 12.71
C PHE A 230 3.03 -18.33 13.77
N ARG A 231 2.80 -18.95 14.92
CA ARG A 231 1.94 -18.39 15.96
C ARG A 231 2.63 -18.31 17.31
N TYR A 232 2.47 -17.22 18.04
CA TYR A 232 3.04 -17.09 19.40
C TYR A 232 4.56 -17.29 19.48
N ASN A 233 5.29 -17.07 18.40
CA ASN A 233 6.76 -17.11 18.47
C ASN A 233 7.27 -15.76 18.98
N SER A 234 8.35 -15.80 19.75
CA SER A 234 8.90 -14.59 20.37
C SER A 234 10.42 -14.50 20.28
N SER A 235 10.92 -13.27 20.18
CA SER A 235 12.34 -12.96 20.32
C SER A 235 12.50 -11.79 21.28
N ASP A 236 13.51 -11.81 22.15
CA ASP A 236 13.76 -10.67 23.05
C ASP A 236 14.36 -9.45 22.32
N ASP A 237 14.92 -9.65 21.12
CA ASP A 237 15.50 -8.57 20.31
C ASP A 237 14.85 -8.49 18.92
N THR A 238 15.14 -9.40 17.99
CA THR A 238 14.68 -9.24 16.59
C THR A 238 13.93 -10.44 16.00
N GLY A 239 12.98 -10.18 15.09
CA GLY A 239 12.34 -11.20 14.24
C GLY A 239 11.59 -12.26 15.05
N GLY A 240 10.41 -11.92 15.59
CA GLY A 240 9.67 -12.78 16.53
C GLY A 240 9.33 -14.16 15.96
N ALA A 241 9.14 -14.26 14.65
CA ALA A 241 9.03 -15.54 13.95
C ALA A 241 10.30 -15.86 13.14
N PHE A 242 10.81 -14.88 12.40
CA PHE A 242 11.77 -15.12 11.33
C PHE A 242 12.80 -13.98 11.25
N SER A 243 14.08 -14.31 11.17
CA SER A 243 15.13 -13.33 10.89
C SER A 243 15.99 -13.79 9.71
N ALA A 244 16.09 -12.92 8.69
CA ALA A 244 16.88 -13.13 7.49
C ALA A 244 17.95 -12.05 7.33
N ASN A 245 19.21 -12.51 7.32
CA ASN A 245 20.39 -11.66 7.21
C ASN A 245 21.24 -12.03 5.98
N LEU A 246 22.16 -11.15 5.57
CA LEU A 246 23.27 -11.44 4.63
C LEU A 246 22.88 -12.04 3.26
N ALA A 247 22.18 -11.27 2.42
CA ALA A 247 21.83 -11.63 1.03
C ALA A 247 21.03 -12.94 0.84
N ASN A 248 20.45 -13.49 1.90
CA ASN A 248 19.60 -14.67 1.84
C ASN A 248 18.27 -14.41 1.13
N ILE A 249 17.69 -15.46 0.54
CA ILE A 249 16.42 -15.40 -0.18
C ILE A 249 15.37 -16.21 0.58
N SER A 250 14.18 -15.64 0.74
CA SER A 250 13.07 -16.32 1.42
C SER A 250 11.73 -16.10 0.69
N TYR A 251 10.94 -17.17 0.59
CA TYR A 251 9.61 -17.17 -0.04
C TYR A 251 8.55 -17.64 0.96
N LEU A 252 7.56 -16.80 1.24
CA LEU A 252 6.51 -17.06 2.24
C LEU A 252 5.14 -16.97 1.57
N THR A 253 4.57 -18.11 1.21
CA THR A 253 3.34 -18.18 0.39
C THR A 253 2.19 -18.76 1.18
N ASN A 254 1.05 -18.07 1.21
CA ASN A 254 -0.14 -18.51 1.93
C ASN A 254 0.15 -18.86 3.40
N CYS A 255 1.02 -18.07 4.04
CA CYS A 255 1.41 -18.28 5.43
C CYS A 255 0.58 -17.38 6.35
N LEU A 256 0.35 -17.87 7.58
CA LEU A 256 -0.25 -17.11 8.67
C LEU A 256 0.82 -16.76 9.71
N PHE A 257 0.99 -15.47 9.99
CA PHE A 257 1.82 -14.95 11.06
C PHE A 257 0.93 -14.25 12.09
N GLU A 258 0.76 -14.87 13.26
CA GLU A 258 -0.21 -14.42 14.25
C GLU A 258 0.37 -14.35 15.66
N GLU A 259 0.14 -13.23 16.34
CA GLU A 259 0.55 -13.03 17.74
C GLU A 259 2.04 -13.32 17.99
N ASN A 260 2.91 -13.05 17.00
CA ASN A 260 4.36 -13.11 17.19
C ASN A 260 4.87 -11.79 17.79
N LYS A 261 5.96 -11.87 18.56
CA LYS A 261 6.49 -10.74 19.31
C LYS A 261 8.01 -10.59 19.21
N ALA A 262 8.49 -9.37 19.01
CA ALA A 262 9.91 -9.04 19.20
C ALA A 262 10.10 -7.59 19.67
N ALA A 263 11.32 -7.22 20.09
CA ALA A 263 11.63 -5.80 20.27
C ALA A 263 11.68 -5.06 18.92
N ARG A 264 12.16 -5.73 17.87
CA ARG A 264 12.26 -5.21 16.50
C ARG A 264 11.81 -6.23 15.47
N GLY A 265 10.94 -5.83 14.53
CA GLY A 265 10.39 -6.76 13.56
C GLY A 265 9.56 -7.83 14.27
N GLY A 266 8.37 -7.47 14.74
CA GLY A 266 7.52 -8.33 15.58
C GLY A 266 7.32 -9.74 15.01
N VAL A 267 7.43 -9.87 13.68
CA VAL A 267 7.44 -11.14 12.96
C VAL A 267 8.75 -11.35 12.21
N ILE A 268 9.08 -10.44 11.29
CA ILE A 268 10.17 -10.62 10.32
C ILE A 268 11.20 -9.52 10.47
N GLU A 269 12.47 -9.92 10.52
CA GLU A 269 13.61 -9.05 10.33
C GLU A 269 14.30 -9.36 8.98
N VAL A 270 14.62 -8.34 8.20
CA VAL A 270 15.35 -8.42 6.93
C VAL A 270 16.52 -7.45 6.95
N THR A 271 17.76 -7.95 7.00
CA THR A 271 18.93 -7.07 7.07
C THR A 271 20.09 -7.44 6.16
N PHE A 272 21.00 -6.49 5.95
CA PHE A 272 22.28 -6.68 5.25
C PHE A 272 22.13 -7.31 3.85
N GLY A 273 21.21 -6.78 3.04
CA GLY A 273 21.00 -7.21 1.65
C GLY A 273 20.08 -8.42 1.48
N ALA A 274 19.49 -8.94 2.56
CA ALA A 274 18.53 -10.04 2.50
C ALA A 274 17.28 -9.67 1.69
N LYS A 275 16.64 -10.70 1.11
CA LYS A 275 15.45 -10.56 0.26
C LYS A 275 14.35 -11.49 0.74
N VAL A 276 13.19 -10.91 1.04
CA VAL A 276 12.00 -11.65 1.46
C VAL A 276 10.84 -11.33 0.52
N THR A 277 10.20 -12.37 0.00
CA THR A 277 8.97 -12.27 -0.79
C THR A 277 7.83 -12.97 -0.06
N CYS A 278 6.77 -12.21 0.24
CA CYS A 278 5.53 -12.70 0.81
C CYS A 278 4.43 -12.68 -0.26
N THR A 279 3.63 -13.74 -0.36
CA THR A 279 2.54 -13.80 -1.33
C THR A 279 1.31 -14.44 -0.72
N SER A 280 0.15 -13.77 -0.78
CA SER A 280 -1.11 -14.30 -0.23
C SER A 280 -1.02 -14.67 1.25
N SER A 281 -0.16 -13.99 2.00
CA SER A 281 0.13 -14.27 3.41
C SER A 281 -0.53 -13.22 4.32
N ASN A 282 -0.92 -13.63 5.53
CA ASN A 282 -1.60 -12.80 6.52
C ASN A 282 -0.72 -12.57 7.75
N PHE A 283 -0.59 -11.31 8.15
CA PHE A 283 0.11 -10.85 9.35
C PHE A 283 -0.92 -10.21 10.29
N ASN A 284 -1.36 -10.96 11.30
CA ASN A 284 -2.43 -10.55 12.20
C ASN A 284 -1.96 -10.41 13.66
N SER A 285 -2.27 -9.27 14.29
CA SER A 285 -2.11 -9.09 15.74
C SER A 285 -0.69 -9.34 16.25
N ASN A 286 0.33 -9.02 15.45
CA ASN A 286 1.73 -9.14 15.85
C ASN A 286 2.20 -7.87 16.57
N LEU A 287 3.17 -8.03 17.45
CA LEU A 287 3.62 -6.99 18.38
C LEU A 287 5.11 -6.72 18.26
N ALA A 288 5.47 -5.45 18.09
CA ALA A 288 6.83 -4.97 18.31
C ALA A 288 6.89 -4.07 19.55
N SER A 289 7.86 -4.31 20.45
CA SER A 289 7.93 -3.56 21.73
C SER A 289 8.94 -2.41 21.75
N TYR A 290 9.68 -2.16 20.67
CA TYR A 290 10.63 -1.04 20.60
C TYR A 290 10.68 -0.39 19.21
N LEU A 291 11.50 -0.90 18.29
CA LEU A 291 11.79 -0.32 16.97
C LEU A 291 11.44 -1.32 15.88
N GLY A 292 10.42 -1.08 15.07
CA GLY A 292 10.07 -1.99 13.99
C GLY A 292 8.60 -2.29 13.98
N GLY A 293 8.04 -2.43 12.80
CA GLY A 293 6.69 -2.96 12.68
C GLY A 293 6.68 -4.47 12.87
N VAL A 294 5.59 -5.10 12.48
CA VAL A 294 5.53 -6.53 12.11
C VAL A 294 6.77 -6.95 11.32
N LEU A 295 7.23 -6.07 10.43
CA LEU A 295 8.37 -6.25 9.57
C LEU A 295 9.39 -5.14 9.84
N PHE A 296 10.65 -5.53 9.98
CA PHE A 296 11.78 -4.59 10.10
C PHE A 296 12.76 -4.87 8.97
N VAL A 297 13.01 -3.88 8.11
CA VAL A 297 13.88 -3.98 6.94
C VAL A 297 15.00 -2.95 7.09
N ASN A 298 16.25 -3.40 7.17
CA ASN A 298 17.37 -2.51 7.45
C ASN A 298 18.59 -2.80 6.55
N GLY A 299 19.20 -1.74 6.06
CA GLY A 299 20.51 -1.72 5.43
C GLY A 299 20.43 -1.81 3.92
N SER A 300 21.35 -1.10 3.28
CA SER A 300 21.56 -1.05 1.84
C SER A 300 21.35 -2.40 1.13
N ASN A 301 20.48 -2.40 0.11
CA ASN A 301 20.07 -3.55 -0.72
C ASN A 301 19.12 -4.57 -0.07
N SER A 302 18.70 -4.39 1.19
CA SER A 302 17.65 -5.23 1.78
C SER A 302 16.32 -4.97 1.06
N THR A 303 15.61 -6.04 0.69
CA THR A 303 14.36 -5.94 -0.08
C THR A 303 13.24 -6.74 0.57
N LEU A 304 12.09 -6.09 0.71
CA LEU A 304 10.83 -6.76 1.02
C LEU A 304 9.86 -6.58 -0.15
N THR A 305 9.28 -7.67 -0.62
CA THR A 305 8.21 -7.66 -1.60
C THR A 305 7.00 -8.41 -1.04
N ALA A 306 5.84 -7.77 -1.02
CA ALA A 306 4.58 -8.42 -0.63
C ALA A 306 3.53 -8.26 -1.73
N VAL A 307 2.83 -9.36 -2.03
CA VAL A 307 1.81 -9.41 -3.07
C VAL A 307 0.56 -10.07 -2.51
N LYS A 308 -0.57 -9.38 -2.55
CA LYS A 308 -1.84 -9.89 -2.01
C LYS A 308 -1.75 -10.28 -0.54
N CYS A 309 -1.00 -9.54 0.24
CA CYS A 309 -0.83 -9.79 1.67
C CYS A 309 -1.74 -8.88 2.50
N ASP A 310 -2.19 -9.41 3.63
CA ASP A 310 -2.99 -8.69 4.61
C ASP A 310 -2.15 -8.43 5.86
N PHE A 311 -2.16 -7.18 6.34
CA PHE A 311 -1.50 -6.72 7.56
C PHE A 311 -2.54 -6.10 8.47
N GLU A 312 -3.03 -6.88 9.42
CA GLU A 312 -4.19 -6.51 10.24
C GLU A 312 -3.86 -6.44 11.73
N LYS A 313 -4.33 -5.37 12.39
CA LYS A 313 -4.32 -5.23 13.86
C LYS A 313 -2.94 -5.38 14.49
N ASN A 314 -1.89 -5.09 13.74
CA ASN A 314 -0.56 -5.14 14.31
C ASN A 314 -0.34 -3.90 15.15
N THR A 315 0.52 -4.01 16.15
CA THR A 315 0.73 -2.92 17.12
C THR A 315 2.20 -2.77 17.42
N GLN A 316 2.63 -1.53 17.62
CA GLN A 316 3.91 -1.21 18.23
C GLN A 316 3.63 -0.49 19.55
N CYS A 317 4.08 -1.09 20.65
CA CYS A 317 3.99 -0.48 21.98
C CYS A 317 5.36 0.10 22.33
N CYS A 318 5.46 1.40 22.55
CA CYS A 318 6.66 1.96 23.18
C CYS A 318 6.67 1.64 24.68
N ASN A 319 7.87 1.44 25.21
CA ASN A 319 8.14 1.59 26.64
C ASN A 319 8.29 3.10 26.97
N GLU A 320 8.16 3.44 28.25
CA GLU A 320 8.07 4.81 28.82
C GLU A 320 9.21 5.78 28.43
N ASN A 321 10.23 5.35 27.68
CA ASN A 321 11.44 6.12 27.34
C ASN A 321 11.65 6.38 25.82
N GLY A 322 10.59 6.24 25.00
CA GLY A 322 10.43 6.89 23.69
C GLY A 322 11.64 6.96 22.72
N VAL A 323 11.65 6.08 21.72
CA VAL A 323 11.75 6.37 20.26
C VAL A 323 11.36 5.06 19.57
N GLY A 324 10.11 4.91 19.18
CA GLY A 324 9.67 3.72 18.44
C GLY A 324 8.68 4.14 17.37
N GLY A 325 8.88 3.77 16.12
CA GLY A 325 7.97 4.09 15.02
C GLY A 325 7.77 2.93 14.05
N GLY A 326 6.81 3.10 13.14
CA GLY A 326 6.28 2.20 12.11
C GLY A 326 5.68 0.89 12.65
N VAL A 327 4.37 0.66 12.51
CA VAL A 327 3.73 -0.57 13.04
C VAL A 327 3.74 -1.75 12.07
N GLY A 328 3.57 -1.49 10.77
CA GLY A 328 3.55 -2.52 9.74
C GLY A 328 4.97 -2.83 9.29
N VAL A 329 5.66 -1.82 8.77
CA VAL A 329 7.03 -1.91 8.26
C VAL A 329 7.84 -0.70 8.69
N VAL A 330 9.02 -0.97 9.24
CA VAL A 330 10.06 0.06 9.36
C VAL A 330 11.16 -0.26 8.37
N ALA A 331 11.55 0.74 7.58
CA ALA A 331 12.57 0.61 6.56
C ALA A 331 13.69 1.63 6.73
N TYR A 332 14.92 1.14 6.79
CA TYR A 332 16.16 1.92 6.77
C TYR A 332 17.01 1.50 5.57
N GLU A 333 17.36 2.43 4.67
CA GLU A 333 18.20 2.15 3.49
C GLU A 333 17.72 0.96 2.63
N ALA A 334 16.40 0.80 2.51
CA ALA A 334 15.78 -0.42 1.98
C ALA A 334 14.84 -0.17 0.81
N LEU A 335 14.57 -1.24 0.05
CA LEU A 335 13.60 -1.24 -1.04
C LEU A 335 12.35 -2.05 -0.66
N LEU A 336 11.20 -1.40 -0.69
CA LEU A 336 9.91 -2.01 -0.40
C LEU A 336 9.01 -2.02 -1.64
N LYS A 337 8.32 -3.15 -1.87
CA LYS A 337 7.34 -3.29 -2.96
C LYS A 337 6.07 -3.97 -2.48
N PHE A 338 4.93 -3.33 -2.73
CA PHE A 338 3.60 -3.84 -2.38
C PHE A 338 2.69 -3.84 -3.61
N ASP A 339 2.06 -4.98 -3.92
CA ASP A 339 1.02 -5.09 -4.96
C ASP A 339 -0.23 -5.74 -4.36
N ARG A 340 -1.36 -5.05 -4.43
CA ARG A 340 -2.66 -5.54 -3.94
C ARG A 340 -2.65 -5.95 -2.46
N CYS A 341 -1.94 -5.22 -1.63
CA CYS A 341 -1.87 -5.47 -0.19
C CYS A 341 -2.92 -4.68 0.59
N ASN A 342 -3.35 -5.20 1.73
CA ASN A 342 -4.23 -4.52 2.67
C ASN A 342 -3.51 -4.24 3.99
N PHE A 343 -3.56 -3.00 4.46
CA PHE A 343 -3.05 -2.57 5.77
C PHE A 343 -4.21 -2.01 6.58
N LYS A 344 -4.69 -2.76 7.57
CA LYS A 344 -5.90 -2.44 8.31
C LYS A 344 -5.70 -2.44 9.82
N TYR A 345 -6.25 -1.44 10.50
CA TYR A 345 -6.28 -1.40 11.97
C TYR A 345 -4.91 -1.48 12.64
N ASN A 346 -3.84 -1.07 11.96
CA ASN A 346 -2.50 -1.06 12.55
C ASN A 346 -2.32 0.22 13.38
N THR A 347 -1.75 0.09 14.59
CA THR A 347 -1.74 1.16 15.60
C THR A 347 -0.38 1.35 16.27
N THR A 348 0.12 2.59 16.31
CA THR A 348 1.28 3.03 17.13
C THR A 348 0.93 4.30 17.88
N GLU A 349 1.61 4.56 18.99
CA GLU A 349 1.52 5.84 19.70
C GLU A 349 2.35 6.95 19.03
N ASN A 350 3.29 6.59 18.13
CA ASN A 350 4.29 7.53 17.60
C ASN A 350 4.17 7.72 16.09
N LEU A 351 5.02 7.11 15.25
CA LEU A 351 5.16 7.48 13.85
C LEU A 351 4.68 6.36 12.93
N GLY A 352 3.86 6.65 11.92
CA GLY A 352 3.54 5.71 10.85
C GLY A 352 2.68 4.53 11.29
N GLY A 353 1.36 4.65 11.18
CA GLY A 353 0.43 3.59 11.61
C GLY A 353 0.60 2.29 10.84
N CYS A 354 1.20 2.35 9.65
CA CYS A 354 1.67 1.21 8.87
C CYS A 354 3.15 1.31 8.55
N PHE A 355 3.63 2.46 8.10
CA PHE A 355 4.99 2.59 7.57
C PHE A 355 5.76 3.72 8.24
N LEU A 356 6.97 3.43 8.70
CA LEU A 356 8.01 4.42 8.96
C LEU A 356 9.15 4.18 7.98
N MET A 357 9.45 5.19 7.18
CA MET A 357 10.50 5.15 6.16
C MET A 357 11.62 6.13 6.51
N VAL A 358 12.85 5.65 6.51
CA VAL A 358 14.07 6.44 6.74
C VAL A 358 15.09 6.04 5.67
N ASP A 359 15.43 6.97 4.78
CA ASP A 359 16.33 6.74 3.65
C ASP A 359 15.95 5.50 2.81
N ALA A 360 14.64 5.29 2.64
CA ALA A 360 14.09 4.10 2.01
C ALA A 360 13.21 4.44 0.81
N ASP A 361 13.15 3.52 -0.15
CA ASP A 361 12.27 3.60 -1.31
C ASP A 361 11.11 2.61 -1.16
N MET A 362 9.88 3.11 -1.31
CA MET A 362 8.68 2.27 -1.32
C MET A 362 7.85 2.53 -2.57
N ALA A 363 7.45 1.45 -3.23
CA ALA A 363 6.43 1.47 -4.27
C ALA A 363 5.24 0.59 -3.87
N ALA A 364 4.04 1.16 -3.87
CA ALA A 364 2.78 0.45 -3.66
C ALA A 364 1.85 0.62 -4.88
N ASP A 365 1.30 -0.49 -5.37
CA ASP A 365 0.35 -0.56 -6.48
C ASP A 365 -0.94 -1.23 -5.99
N ARG A 366 -2.09 -0.61 -6.26
CA ARG A 366 -3.43 -1.14 -5.95
C ARG A 366 -3.60 -1.65 -4.51
N SER A 367 -3.01 -0.95 -3.55
CA SER A 367 -2.95 -1.36 -2.14
C SER A 367 -3.71 -0.39 -1.24
N ASP A 368 -4.37 -0.95 -0.22
CA ASP A 368 -5.30 -0.22 0.65
C ASP A 368 -4.73 -0.02 2.05
N PHE A 369 -4.80 1.20 2.56
CA PHE A 369 -4.39 1.61 3.90
C PHE A 369 -5.61 2.16 4.62
N THR A 370 -6.23 1.35 5.47
CA THR A 370 -7.54 1.65 6.01
C THR A 370 -7.59 1.56 7.53
N ASP A 371 -8.18 2.55 8.19
CA ASP A 371 -8.42 2.57 9.64
C ASP A 371 -7.12 2.38 10.48
N ASN A 372 -5.99 2.94 10.04
CA ASN A 372 -4.72 2.89 10.80
C ASN A 372 -4.54 4.14 11.67
N GLU A 373 -3.83 4.01 12.79
CA GLU A 373 -3.66 5.08 13.77
C GLU A 373 -2.20 5.25 14.21
N ALA A 374 -1.76 6.51 14.28
CA ALA A 374 -0.44 6.90 14.76
C ALA A 374 -0.47 8.23 15.53
N GLY A 375 0.63 8.58 16.20
CA GLY A 375 0.89 9.96 16.58
C GLY A 375 1.03 10.86 15.35
N SER A 376 1.83 10.49 14.35
CA SER A 376 1.92 11.22 13.07
C SER A 376 2.05 10.28 11.89
N GLY A 377 1.48 10.64 10.74
CA GLY A 377 1.40 9.75 9.58
C GLY A 377 0.49 8.57 9.87
N GLY A 378 -0.82 8.81 9.96
CA GLY A 378 -1.78 7.81 10.43
C GLY A 378 -1.70 6.47 9.68
N ALA A 379 -1.30 6.49 8.41
CA ALA A 379 -0.81 5.30 7.71
C ALA A 379 0.71 5.34 7.49
N ILE A 380 1.25 6.42 6.92
CA ILE A 380 2.63 6.45 6.42
C ILE A 380 3.38 7.68 6.93
N TYR A 381 4.61 7.46 7.39
CA TYR A 381 5.52 8.51 7.82
C TYR A 381 6.87 8.39 7.09
N LEU A 382 7.29 9.48 6.44
CA LEU A 382 8.63 9.61 5.83
C LEU A 382 9.46 10.51 6.74
N ALA A 383 10.50 9.95 7.35
CA ALA A 383 11.29 10.62 8.37
C ALA A 383 12.43 11.49 7.83
N ARG A 384 12.75 12.52 8.60
CA ARG A 384 13.86 13.45 8.35
C ARG A 384 15.15 12.97 8.97
N GLU A 385 15.95 12.23 8.21
CA GLU A 385 17.39 12.05 8.49
C GLU A 385 18.25 12.50 7.29
N GLU A 386 17.98 12.05 6.06
CA GLU A 386 18.55 12.60 4.81
C GLU A 386 17.51 12.71 3.65
N ILE A 387 17.92 13.17 2.46
CA ILE A 387 17.04 13.53 1.31
C ILE A 387 16.71 12.32 0.40
N ASN A 388 16.85 11.07 0.89
CA ASN A 388 16.84 9.88 0.04
C ASN A 388 15.57 9.01 0.18
N THR A 389 14.57 9.46 0.94
CA THR A 389 13.31 8.71 1.09
C THR A 389 12.35 8.99 -0.06
N SER A 390 11.88 7.95 -0.76
CA SER A 390 10.90 8.08 -1.84
C SER A 390 9.68 7.18 -1.63
N LEU A 391 8.48 7.75 -1.71
CA LEU A 391 7.22 7.03 -1.69
C LEU A 391 6.48 7.19 -3.03
N TYR A 392 6.20 6.06 -3.67
CA TYR A 392 5.41 5.97 -4.89
C TYR A 392 4.12 5.17 -4.63
N LEU A 393 2.98 5.82 -4.81
CA LEU A 393 1.65 5.22 -4.69
C LEU A 393 0.96 5.24 -6.05
N THR A 394 0.43 4.11 -6.50
CA THR A 394 -0.34 4.00 -7.75
C THR A 394 -1.64 3.23 -7.51
N ASP A 395 -2.78 3.86 -7.82
CA ASP A 395 -4.12 3.31 -7.61
C ASP A 395 -4.32 2.83 -6.15
N CYS A 396 -3.77 3.57 -5.17
CA CYS A 396 -3.81 3.21 -3.76
C CYS A 396 -4.85 4.02 -3.00
N ASP A 397 -5.50 3.37 -2.03
CA ASP A 397 -6.53 3.99 -1.20
C ASP A 397 -6.04 4.20 0.23
N LEU A 398 -6.09 5.44 0.73
CA LEU A 398 -5.83 5.81 2.11
C LEU A 398 -7.14 6.27 2.74
N LEU A 399 -7.76 5.40 3.54
CA LEU A 399 -9.12 5.58 4.03
C LEU A 399 -9.17 5.61 5.56
N ARG A 400 -9.78 6.64 6.15
CA ARG A 400 -10.07 6.69 7.60
C ARG A 400 -8.87 6.49 8.51
N ASN A 401 -7.67 6.88 8.06
CA ASN A 401 -6.49 6.85 8.90
C ASN A 401 -6.47 8.07 9.83
N LYS A 402 -5.86 7.91 11.01
CA LYS A 402 -5.88 8.93 12.06
C LYS A 402 -4.49 9.22 12.60
N ALA A 403 -4.17 10.50 12.75
CA ALA A 403 -2.97 11.01 13.40
C ALA A 403 -3.31 11.91 14.58
N SER A 404 -2.68 11.72 15.74
CA SER A 404 -2.81 12.61 16.91
C SER A 404 -2.01 13.93 16.78
N PHE A 405 -1.22 14.08 15.72
CA PHE A 405 -0.47 15.28 15.34
C PHE A 405 -0.72 15.57 13.85
N SER A 406 0.27 15.35 12.98
CA SER A 406 0.21 15.68 11.55
C SER A 406 0.04 14.48 10.62
N GLY A 407 -0.60 14.72 9.47
CA GLY A 407 -0.68 13.79 8.36
C GLY A 407 -1.60 12.61 8.64
N GLY A 408 -2.92 12.83 8.60
CA GLY A 408 -3.90 11.80 8.95
C GLY A 408 -3.75 10.53 8.10
N GLY A 409 -3.41 10.66 6.82
CA GLY A 409 -2.95 9.55 5.98
C GLY A 409 -1.42 9.48 5.92
N ILE A 410 -0.79 10.53 5.41
CA ILE A 410 0.65 10.59 5.15
C ILE A 410 1.26 11.80 5.85
N TYR A 411 2.39 11.60 6.52
CA TYR A 411 3.25 12.68 6.94
C TYR A 411 4.63 12.56 6.28
N ASN A 412 4.98 13.56 5.47
CA ASN A 412 6.25 13.63 4.77
C ASN A 412 7.17 14.68 5.42
N GLN A 413 8.15 14.26 6.20
CA GLN A 413 9.08 15.17 6.90
C GLN A 413 10.40 15.40 6.12
N SER A 414 10.76 14.49 5.21
CA SER A 414 11.89 14.61 4.31
C SER A 414 11.77 13.54 3.23
N GLY A 415 11.33 13.90 2.03
CA GLY A 415 11.22 12.93 0.96
C GLY A 415 10.49 13.36 -0.30
N TYR A 416 10.60 12.49 -1.29
CA TYR A 416 9.85 12.54 -2.53
C TYR A 416 8.56 11.73 -2.37
N LEU A 417 7.40 12.41 -2.43
CA LEU A 417 6.09 11.80 -2.45
C LEU A 417 5.50 11.91 -3.85
N SER A 418 5.20 10.78 -4.48
CA SER A 418 4.41 10.72 -5.71
C SER A 418 3.23 9.77 -5.54
N ALA A 419 2.02 10.30 -5.73
CA ALA A 419 0.80 9.50 -5.71
C ALA A 419 0.02 9.74 -7.01
N LYS A 420 -0.45 8.65 -7.62
CA LYS A 420 -1.29 8.70 -8.81
C LYS A 420 -2.47 7.73 -8.73
N GLY A 421 -3.69 8.19 -8.96
CA GLY A 421 -4.87 7.34 -8.90
C GLY A 421 -5.24 6.94 -7.46
N GLY A 422 -6.53 6.70 -7.22
CA GLY A 422 -7.06 6.24 -5.93
C GLY A 422 -7.67 7.35 -5.06
N PHE A 423 -7.94 6.99 -3.80
CA PHE A 423 -8.64 7.86 -2.86
C PHE A 423 -7.79 8.18 -1.63
N ILE A 424 -7.80 9.44 -1.22
CA ILE A 424 -7.36 9.86 0.12
C ILE A 424 -8.61 10.41 0.80
N SER A 425 -9.28 9.57 1.58
CA SER A 425 -10.63 9.88 2.06
C SER A 425 -10.82 9.66 3.54
N SER A 426 -11.53 10.60 4.17
CA SER A 426 -11.98 10.53 5.57
C SER A 426 -10.83 10.37 6.56
N ASN A 427 -9.61 10.74 6.18
CA ASN A 427 -8.47 10.73 7.09
C ASN A 427 -8.54 11.95 8.01
N SER A 428 -8.01 11.82 9.22
CA SER A 428 -8.07 12.89 10.22
C SER A 428 -6.73 13.12 10.92
N SER A 429 -6.38 14.38 11.14
CA SER A 429 -5.26 14.79 11.98
C SER A 429 -5.69 15.80 13.04
N ASP A 430 -5.08 15.73 14.21
CA ASP A 430 -5.39 16.68 15.30
C ASP A 430 -4.67 18.02 15.11
N GLU A 431 -3.64 18.11 14.25
CA GLU A 431 -2.95 19.38 13.96
C GLU A 431 -3.04 19.74 12.48
N TYR A 432 -2.18 19.11 11.67
CA TYR A 432 -1.88 19.57 10.31
C TYR A 432 -2.13 18.47 9.28
N GLY A 433 -2.68 18.82 8.10
CA GLY A 433 -2.83 17.91 6.96
C GLY A 433 -3.70 16.69 7.25
N GLY A 434 -5.03 16.82 7.07
CA GLY A 434 -5.95 15.72 7.37
C GLY A 434 -5.72 14.49 6.48
N GLY A 435 -5.37 14.69 5.21
CA GLY A 435 -4.91 13.62 4.32
C GLY A 435 -3.39 13.52 4.28
N ILE A 436 -2.72 14.61 3.88
CA ILE A 436 -1.27 14.70 3.71
C ILE A 436 -0.76 15.93 4.46
N ALA A 437 0.28 15.75 5.26
CA ALA A 437 1.13 16.83 5.74
C ALA A 437 2.53 16.66 5.12
N SER A 438 3.13 17.73 4.61
CA SER A 438 4.49 17.67 4.05
C SER A 438 5.32 18.86 4.50
N TYR A 439 6.34 18.60 5.33
CA TYR A 439 7.16 19.58 6.04
C TYR A 439 8.63 19.32 5.77
N GLY A 440 9.36 20.22 5.12
CA GLY A 440 10.80 20.06 4.93
C GLY A 440 11.35 20.75 3.68
N PRO A 441 12.52 21.42 3.76
CA PRO A 441 12.98 22.41 2.77
C PRO A 441 13.34 21.87 1.38
N TYR A 442 13.25 20.55 1.20
CA TYR A 442 13.57 19.84 -0.05
C TYR A 442 12.48 18.85 -0.46
N ASN A 443 11.32 18.91 0.21
CA ASN A 443 10.24 18.00 -0.11
C ASN A 443 9.72 18.25 -1.52
N LYS A 444 9.37 17.16 -2.19
CA LYS A 444 8.74 17.21 -3.50
C LYS A 444 7.50 16.34 -3.47
N VAL A 445 6.36 16.95 -3.78
CA VAL A 445 5.05 16.32 -3.76
C VAL A 445 4.47 16.39 -5.17
N ILE A 446 4.18 15.24 -5.78
CA ILE A 446 3.52 15.13 -7.08
C ILE A 446 2.26 14.27 -6.91
N LEU A 447 1.11 14.88 -7.13
CA LEU A 447 -0.19 14.24 -6.98
C LEU A 447 -0.94 14.31 -8.30
N ALA A 448 -1.42 13.18 -8.79
CA ALA A 448 -2.15 13.11 -10.06
C ALA A 448 -3.37 12.21 -9.96
N ASP A 449 -4.53 12.63 -10.47
CA ASP A 449 -5.73 11.77 -10.52
C ASP A 449 -6.14 11.21 -9.12
N ILE A 450 -6.01 12.03 -8.07
CA ILE A 450 -6.37 11.65 -6.70
C ILE A 450 -7.67 12.32 -6.27
N ARG A 451 -8.52 11.55 -5.59
CA ARG A 451 -9.73 12.07 -4.95
C ARG A 451 -9.51 12.28 -3.45
N PHE A 452 -9.42 13.54 -3.04
CA PHE A 452 -9.38 13.97 -1.65
C PHE A 452 -10.79 14.25 -1.14
N GLN A 453 -11.33 13.37 -0.30
CA GLN A 453 -12.72 13.48 0.16
C GLN A 453 -12.82 13.46 1.67
N GLN A 454 -13.53 14.43 2.26
CA GLN A 454 -13.87 14.41 3.69
C GLN A 454 -12.68 14.29 4.65
N ASN A 455 -11.48 14.69 4.22
CA ASN A 455 -10.32 14.71 5.10
C ASN A 455 -10.43 15.89 6.05
N LYS A 456 -9.91 15.72 7.28
CA LYS A 456 -10.08 16.69 8.33
C LYS A 456 -8.78 16.95 9.09
N SER A 457 -8.39 18.20 9.25
CA SER A 457 -7.46 18.61 10.30
C SER A 457 -8.16 19.53 11.30
N THR A 458 -7.59 19.74 12.50
CA THR A 458 -8.16 20.74 13.42
C THR A 458 -7.50 22.11 13.28
N VAL A 459 -6.24 22.17 12.81
CA VAL A 459 -5.49 23.42 12.70
C VAL A 459 -5.37 23.83 11.24
N ILE A 460 -4.59 23.14 10.39
CA ILE A 460 -4.30 23.61 9.02
C ILE A 460 -4.37 22.49 7.98
N GLY A 461 -4.87 22.78 6.79
CA GLY A 461 -4.89 21.89 5.62
C GLY A 461 -5.79 20.67 5.79
N GLY A 462 -7.07 20.78 5.42
CA GLY A 462 -8.02 19.69 5.65
C GLY A 462 -7.69 18.47 4.80
N ALA A 463 -7.32 18.64 3.53
CA ALA A 463 -6.78 17.57 2.70
C ALA A 463 -5.25 17.55 2.74
N ILE A 464 -4.63 18.68 2.41
CA ILE A 464 -3.18 18.80 2.25
C ILE A 464 -2.71 20.01 3.02
N ASP A 465 -1.65 19.81 3.78
CA ASP A 465 -0.84 20.87 4.36
C ASP A 465 0.61 20.77 3.88
N LEU A 466 1.20 21.90 3.52
CA LEU A 466 2.54 22.01 2.94
C LEU A 466 3.34 23.09 3.67
N ASP A 467 4.50 22.73 4.21
CA ASP A 467 5.42 23.64 4.91
C ASP A 467 6.85 23.50 4.37
N GLU A 468 7.67 24.53 4.61
CA GLU A 468 9.09 24.67 4.24
C GLU A 468 9.40 24.30 2.77
N ASP A 469 9.36 25.26 1.82
CA ASP A 469 9.97 25.08 0.48
C ASP A 469 9.54 23.84 -0.33
N ALA A 470 8.44 23.18 0.03
CA ALA A 470 7.99 21.97 -0.62
C ALA A 470 7.46 22.27 -2.04
N ALA A 471 8.15 21.77 -3.06
CA ALA A 471 7.65 21.86 -4.44
C ALA A 471 6.45 20.93 -4.60
N CYS A 472 5.26 21.49 -4.86
CA CYS A 472 4.04 20.72 -5.00
C CYS A 472 3.41 20.89 -6.39
N THR A 473 3.13 19.78 -7.05
CA THR A 473 2.39 19.73 -8.32
C THR A 473 1.17 18.82 -8.16
N ILE A 474 0.00 19.36 -8.45
CA ILE A 474 -1.30 18.71 -8.34
C ILE A 474 -1.97 18.78 -9.71
N GLU A 475 -2.28 17.63 -10.31
CA GLU A 475 -2.88 17.57 -11.64
C GLU A 475 -4.05 16.59 -11.67
N ASP A 476 -5.16 16.96 -12.30
CA ASP A 476 -6.32 16.07 -12.47
C ASP A 476 -6.93 15.57 -11.15
N CYS A 477 -6.78 16.32 -10.05
CA CYS A 477 -7.26 15.92 -8.72
C CYS A 477 -8.61 16.55 -8.36
N SER A 478 -9.35 15.92 -7.45
CA SER A 478 -10.59 16.47 -6.88
C SER A 478 -10.51 16.62 -5.36
N PHE A 479 -10.99 17.74 -4.83
CA PHE A 479 -11.05 18.05 -3.41
C PHE A 479 -12.51 18.32 -3.02
N GLU A 480 -13.13 17.37 -2.34
CA GLU A 480 -14.53 17.44 -1.94
C GLU A 480 -14.68 17.36 -0.41
N LYS A 481 -15.40 18.33 0.18
CA LYS A 481 -15.83 18.27 1.60
C LYS A 481 -14.69 18.12 2.60
N ASN A 482 -13.49 18.56 2.26
CA ASN A 482 -12.38 18.58 3.20
C ASN A 482 -12.55 19.76 4.16
N ASN A 483 -12.13 19.58 5.41
CA ASN A 483 -12.39 20.53 6.48
C ASN A 483 -11.15 20.78 7.35
N SER A 484 -10.86 22.03 7.67
CA SER A 484 -9.82 22.36 8.65
C SER A 484 -10.17 23.57 9.51
N GLY A 485 -9.31 23.86 10.49
CA GLY A 485 -9.27 25.18 11.12
C GLY A 485 -8.95 26.25 10.08
N GLN A 486 -7.87 26.06 9.33
CA GLN A 486 -7.35 26.95 8.30
C GLN A 486 -7.01 26.23 6.99
N GLY A 487 -7.49 26.70 5.83
CA GLY A 487 -7.21 26.05 4.53
C GLY A 487 -7.93 24.71 4.33
N GLY A 488 -9.18 24.76 3.88
CA GLY A 488 -10.10 23.61 3.93
C GLY A 488 -9.66 22.41 3.09
N ALA A 489 -9.26 22.64 1.83
CA ALA A 489 -8.63 21.61 1.01
C ALA A 489 -7.10 21.69 1.11
N ILE A 490 -6.49 22.74 0.58
CA ILE A 490 -5.04 22.89 0.54
C ILE A 490 -4.63 24.08 1.40
N ALA A 491 -3.64 23.89 2.24
CA ALA A 491 -2.91 24.96 2.88
C ALA A 491 -1.43 24.83 2.56
N SER A 492 -0.76 25.97 2.43
CA SER A 492 0.68 26.02 2.39
C SER A 492 1.19 27.16 3.26
N THR A 493 1.68 26.80 4.44
CA THR A 493 2.11 27.74 5.48
C THR A 493 3.62 27.92 5.45
N ASN A 494 4.07 29.14 5.73
CA ASN A 494 5.48 29.44 5.93
C ASN A 494 5.61 30.64 6.88
N ASP A 495 6.15 30.42 8.08
CA ASP A 495 6.14 31.36 9.19
C ASP A 495 7.43 32.22 9.30
N GLY A 496 8.12 32.51 8.18
CA GLY A 496 9.15 33.56 8.26
C GLY A 496 10.17 33.71 7.14
N MET A 497 10.23 32.85 6.12
CA MET A 497 11.20 32.99 5.01
C MET A 497 10.50 32.83 3.66
N LYS A 498 10.85 33.63 2.65
CA LYS A 498 10.32 33.43 1.29
C LYS A 498 10.64 32.02 0.78
N SER A 499 9.65 31.29 0.29
CA SER A 499 9.94 30.08 -0.47
C SER A 499 10.41 30.38 -1.90
N ASN A 500 11.39 29.62 -2.38
CA ASN A 500 11.76 29.61 -3.80
C ASN A 500 10.88 28.68 -4.65
N TYR A 501 10.01 27.91 -4.01
CA TYR A 501 9.11 26.95 -4.63
C TYR A 501 7.66 27.42 -4.51
N GLY A 502 6.76 26.79 -5.26
CA GLY A 502 5.35 27.20 -5.31
C GLY A 502 4.45 26.00 -5.51
N VAL A 503 3.17 26.22 -5.29
CA VAL A 503 2.12 25.22 -5.50
C VAL A 503 1.57 25.39 -6.91
N THR A 504 1.66 24.34 -7.71
CA THR A 504 1.09 24.31 -9.07
C THR A 504 -0.09 23.35 -9.11
N ILE A 505 -1.25 23.85 -9.51
CA ILE A 505 -2.51 23.11 -9.57
C ILE A 505 -3.05 23.21 -11.00
N ARG A 506 -3.30 22.06 -11.63
CA ARG A 506 -3.83 21.97 -12.99
C ARG A 506 -5.04 21.07 -13.06
N ARG A 507 -6.02 21.44 -13.90
CA ARG A 507 -7.16 20.56 -14.25
C ARG A 507 -7.82 19.91 -13.02
N SER A 508 -7.94 20.67 -11.93
CA SER A 508 -8.39 20.14 -10.64
C SER A 508 -9.70 20.77 -10.20
N HIS A 509 -10.50 20.01 -9.45
CA HIS A 509 -11.83 20.41 -9.01
C HIS A 509 -11.87 20.56 -7.49
N PHE A 510 -12.39 21.68 -7.01
CA PHE A 510 -12.61 21.96 -5.60
C PHE A 510 -14.09 22.19 -5.39
N THR A 511 -14.69 21.44 -4.44
CA THR A 511 -16.11 21.54 -4.14
C THR A 511 -16.41 21.35 -2.66
N GLN A 512 -17.25 22.22 -2.12
CA GLN A 512 -17.83 22.06 -0.78
C GLN A 512 -16.80 21.88 0.35
N ASN A 513 -15.56 22.34 0.18
CA ASN A 513 -14.57 22.35 1.25
C ASN A 513 -14.87 23.47 2.25
N THR A 514 -14.46 23.32 3.50
CA THR A 514 -14.78 24.27 4.58
C THR A 514 -13.55 24.58 5.42
N ALA A 515 -13.43 25.82 5.87
CA ALA A 515 -12.44 26.24 6.85
C ALA A 515 -13.07 27.22 7.83
N THR A 516 -12.62 27.24 9.09
CA THR A 516 -13.06 28.25 10.07
C THR A 516 -12.31 29.58 9.91
N GLU A 517 -11.13 29.52 9.33
CA GLU A 517 -10.22 30.62 9.03
C GLU A 517 -9.57 30.38 7.66
N GLY A 518 -9.32 31.44 6.89
CA GLY A 518 -8.64 31.36 5.60
C GLY A 518 -9.48 30.73 4.49
N GLY A 519 -8.79 30.23 3.46
CA GLY A 519 -9.35 29.76 2.20
C GLY A 519 -10.02 28.39 2.32
N ALA A 520 -11.26 28.28 1.87
CA ALA A 520 -11.96 27.00 1.79
C ALA A 520 -11.26 26.02 0.84
N ALA A 521 -10.84 26.49 -0.33
CA ALA A 521 -10.18 25.69 -1.35
C ALA A 521 -8.65 25.71 -1.20
N VAL A 522 -8.07 26.91 -1.12
CA VAL A 522 -6.62 27.09 -1.08
C VAL A 522 -6.27 28.24 -0.13
N SER A 523 -5.36 27.99 0.81
CA SER A 523 -4.71 29.02 1.62
C SER A 523 -3.21 29.03 1.36
N MET A 524 -2.65 30.16 0.99
CA MET A 524 -1.21 30.33 0.77
C MET A 524 -0.66 31.39 1.72
N PHE A 525 0.47 31.07 2.35
CA PHE A 525 1.22 32.00 3.19
C PHE A 525 2.64 32.12 2.65
N ASN A 526 3.04 33.31 2.19
CA ASN A 526 4.38 33.62 1.68
C ASN A 526 4.87 32.72 0.52
N HIS A 527 3.96 32.25 -0.35
CA HIS A 527 4.23 31.26 -1.38
C HIS A 527 3.60 31.62 -2.73
N ASN A 528 4.28 31.24 -3.82
CA ASN A 528 3.74 31.36 -5.17
C ASN A 528 2.65 30.33 -5.43
N LEU A 529 1.59 30.75 -6.12
CA LEU A 529 0.50 29.89 -6.54
C LEU A 529 0.32 29.98 -8.06
N TRP A 530 0.24 28.82 -8.71
CA TRP A 530 -0.14 28.72 -10.11
C TRP A 530 -1.36 27.80 -10.22
N MET A 531 -2.52 28.34 -10.56
CA MET A 531 -3.74 27.57 -10.81
C MET A 531 -4.17 27.74 -12.26
N GLU A 532 -4.30 26.62 -12.97
CA GLU A 532 -4.79 26.61 -14.34
C GLU A 532 -5.84 25.53 -14.62
N ASN A 533 -6.83 25.88 -15.45
CA ASN A 533 -7.93 25.00 -15.81
C ASN A 533 -8.64 24.38 -14.59
N CYS A 534 -8.75 25.07 -13.47
CA CYS A 534 -9.43 24.53 -12.30
C CYS A 534 -10.91 24.96 -12.24
N LEU A 535 -11.75 24.07 -11.70
CA LEU A 535 -13.12 24.38 -11.31
C LEU A 535 -13.17 24.53 -9.79
N VAL A 536 -13.65 25.67 -9.29
CA VAL A 536 -13.81 25.96 -7.87
C VAL A 536 -15.24 26.38 -7.60
N GLU A 537 -16.02 25.52 -6.97
CA GLU A 537 -17.47 25.72 -6.89
C GLU A 537 -18.11 25.22 -5.60
N GLU A 538 -19.31 25.72 -5.31
CA GLU A 538 -20.16 25.29 -4.19
C GLU A 538 -19.50 25.32 -2.79
N HIS A 539 -18.51 26.19 -2.57
CA HIS A 539 -18.00 26.43 -1.23
C HIS A 539 -18.97 27.36 -0.47
N ASP A 540 -19.30 27.02 0.77
CA ASP A 540 -20.07 27.89 1.67
C ASP A 540 -19.28 28.10 2.96
N ILE A 541 -18.63 29.25 3.06
CA ILE A 541 -17.83 29.65 4.22
C ILE A 541 -18.47 30.79 5.01
N ARG A 542 -19.80 30.94 4.93
CA ARG A 542 -20.52 31.87 5.80
C ARG A 542 -20.29 31.50 7.27
N GLY A 543 -19.72 32.41 8.04
CA GLY A 543 -19.31 32.17 9.43
C GLY A 543 -17.82 31.87 9.65
N SER A 544 -17.02 31.73 8.57
CA SER A 544 -15.56 31.83 8.67
C SER A 544 -15.13 33.23 9.11
N VAL A 545 -13.99 33.33 9.80
CA VAL A 545 -13.37 34.62 10.18
C VAL A 545 -12.93 35.42 8.95
N TYR A 546 -12.48 34.72 7.91
CA TYR A 546 -12.06 35.28 6.62
C TYR A 546 -13.03 34.87 5.51
N ASP A 547 -13.09 35.68 4.45
CA ASP A 547 -14.10 35.66 3.40
C ASP A 547 -13.61 35.14 2.04
N GLY A 548 -12.35 34.76 1.89
CA GLY A 548 -11.80 34.19 0.66
C GLY A 548 -12.01 32.68 0.53
N ILE A 549 -12.38 32.20 -0.67
CA ILE A 549 -12.30 30.76 -1.04
C ILE A 549 -10.84 30.38 -1.33
N ILE A 550 -10.14 31.28 -2.02
CA ILE A 550 -8.70 31.35 -2.13
C ILE A 550 -8.24 32.47 -1.19
N TYR A 551 -7.34 32.13 -0.29
CA TYR A 551 -6.83 33.05 0.71
C TYR A 551 -5.32 33.16 0.56
N LEU A 552 -4.83 34.39 0.53
CA LEU A 552 -3.43 34.73 0.27
C LEU A 552 -2.95 35.67 1.38
N ASN A 553 -1.87 35.29 2.04
CA ASN A 553 -1.30 36.09 3.12
C ASN A 553 0.23 36.20 2.96
N ASP A 554 0.70 37.38 2.60
CA ASP A 554 2.11 37.65 2.35
C ASP A 554 2.62 38.64 3.42
N TYR A 555 3.45 38.16 4.34
CA TYR A 555 4.08 39.01 5.35
C TYR A 555 4.98 40.08 4.70
N ASP A 556 5.03 41.27 5.31
CA ASP A 556 5.76 42.45 4.83
C ASP A 556 7.20 42.10 4.34
N ASN A 557 7.47 42.33 3.04
CA ASN A 557 8.76 42.24 2.30
C ASN A 557 8.99 41.04 1.34
N TYR A 558 7.97 40.23 1.01
CA TYR A 558 8.11 39.15 0.02
C TYR A 558 7.37 39.40 -1.32
N ASP A 559 8.01 39.02 -2.43
CA ASP A 559 7.47 39.15 -3.80
C ASP A 559 6.75 37.85 -4.22
N ASP A 560 5.58 37.57 -3.69
CA ASP A 560 4.80 36.39 -4.07
C ASP A 560 3.86 36.69 -5.24
N SER A 561 3.72 35.69 -6.11
CA SER A 561 2.96 35.79 -7.35
C SER A 561 1.93 34.69 -7.42
N THR A 562 0.66 35.09 -7.55
CA THR A 562 -0.45 34.19 -7.83
C THR A 562 -0.89 34.35 -9.28
N PHE A 563 -0.85 33.25 -10.03
CA PHE A 563 -1.33 33.15 -11.40
C PHE A 563 -2.62 32.34 -11.44
N LEU A 564 -3.71 32.98 -11.85
CA LEU A 564 -4.98 32.31 -12.13
C LEU A 564 -5.24 32.41 -13.63
N ILE A 565 -5.17 31.28 -14.33
CA ILE A 565 -5.28 31.19 -15.78
C ILE A 565 -6.37 30.20 -16.17
N ASN A 566 -7.38 30.62 -16.91
CA ASN A 566 -8.41 29.71 -17.42
C ASN A 566 -9.14 28.91 -16.32
N ASN A 567 -9.43 29.52 -15.17
CA ASN A 567 -10.20 28.87 -14.11
C ASN A 567 -11.67 29.30 -14.15
N THR A 568 -12.58 28.46 -13.62
CA THR A 568 -13.99 28.80 -13.40
C THR A 568 -14.32 28.80 -11.91
N PHE A 569 -14.82 29.92 -11.42
CA PHE A 569 -15.28 30.10 -10.03
C PHE A 569 -16.79 30.34 -10.04
N ALA A 570 -17.58 29.43 -9.48
CA ALA A 570 -19.04 29.53 -9.56
C ALA A 570 -19.74 29.03 -8.30
N ASN A 571 -20.90 29.60 -7.97
CA ASN A 571 -21.75 29.18 -6.84
C ASN A 571 -21.05 29.12 -5.46
N ASN A 572 -19.97 29.86 -5.28
CA ASN A 572 -19.33 30.00 -3.99
C ASN A 572 -19.99 31.12 -3.17
N THR A 573 -20.16 30.89 -1.88
CA THR A 573 -20.85 31.78 -0.96
C THR A 573 -19.94 32.12 0.22
N THR A 574 -19.67 33.42 0.40
CA THR A 574 -18.83 33.97 1.49
C THR A 574 -19.54 35.16 2.15
N ASN A 575 -19.09 35.65 3.32
CA ASN A 575 -19.82 36.73 4.02
C ASN A 575 -19.71 38.08 3.28
N LYS A 576 -18.51 38.39 2.75
CA LYS A 576 -18.26 39.63 1.98
C LYS A 576 -18.38 39.45 0.45
N GLY A 577 -18.54 38.20 -0.02
CA GLY A 577 -18.61 37.89 -1.46
C GLY A 577 -17.25 37.97 -2.16
N PHE A 578 -16.17 37.66 -1.44
CA PHE A 578 -14.82 37.52 -1.99
C PHE A 578 -14.57 36.06 -2.38
N ILE A 579 -13.95 35.85 -3.53
CA ILE A 579 -13.42 34.54 -3.95
C ILE A 579 -11.95 34.48 -3.63
N ILE A 580 -11.24 35.57 -3.89
CA ILE A 580 -9.82 35.74 -3.58
C ILE A 580 -9.74 36.82 -2.52
N GLU A 581 -9.10 36.51 -1.39
CA GLU A 581 -8.87 37.49 -0.32
C GLU A 581 -7.39 37.58 0.02
N PHE A 582 -6.92 38.82 0.17
CA PHE A 582 -5.58 39.13 0.66
C PHE A 582 -5.65 39.71 2.06
N GLN A 583 -4.95 39.09 3.02
CA GLN A 583 -4.89 39.60 4.39
C GLN A 583 -3.83 40.71 4.52
N GLU A 584 -2.56 40.37 4.38
CA GLU A 584 -1.45 41.31 4.35
C GLU A 584 -0.85 41.25 2.94
N GLY A 585 -1.02 42.31 2.14
CA GLY A 585 -0.36 42.43 0.85
C GLY A 585 0.96 43.17 1.01
N GLY A 586 2.09 42.47 0.86
CA GLY A 586 3.39 43.11 0.76
C GLY A 586 3.43 44.09 -0.42
N ASP A 587 4.29 45.11 -0.36
CA ASP A 587 4.40 46.16 -1.40
C ASP A 587 4.66 45.63 -2.83
N GLN A 588 4.96 44.33 -2.99
CA GLN A 588 5.32 43.67 -4.24
C GLN A 588 4.45 42.45 -4.59
N SER A 589 3.46 42.06 -3.77
CA SER A 589 2.59 40.90 -4.07
C SER A 589 1.77 41.12 -5.34
N ARG A 590 1.71 40.10 -6.21
CA ARG A 590 1.08 40.17 -7.53
C ARG A 590 0.00 39.13 -7.72
N LEU A 591 -1.18 39.59 -8.13
CA LEU A 591 -2.23 38.74 -8.68
C LEU A 591 -2.28 38.92 -10.19
N ILE A 592 -2.12 37.83 -10.93
CA ILE A 592 -2.21 37.83 -12.40
C ILE A 592 -3.47 37.05 -12.79
N LEU A 593 -4.37 37.73 -13.51
CA LEU A 593 -5.65 37.18 -13.96
C LEU A 593 -5.68 37.10 -15.49
N GLN A 594 -5.93 35.92 -16.03
CA GLN A 594 -6.10 35.71 -17.46
C GLN A 594 -7.17 34.66 -17.74
N ASN A 595 -8.09 34.97 -18.65
CA ASN A 595 -9.09 34.02 -19.14
C ASN A 595 -9.95 33.35 -18.06
N ASN A 596 -10.14 33.94 -16.87
CA ASN A 596 -10.95 33.30 -15.83
C ASN A 596 -12.43 33.62 -15.98
N VAL A 597 -13.30 32.75 -15.49
CA VAL A 597 -14.74 32.98 -15.35
C VAL A 597 -15.09 33.12 -13.87
N PHE A 598 -15.76 34.22 -13.51
CA PHE A 598 -16.27 34.50 -12.17
C PHE A 598 -17.79 34.63 -12.21
N ASP A 599 -18.48 33.67 -11.61
CA ASP A 599 -19.94 33.58 -11.55
C ASP A 599 -20.45 33.59 -10.10
N ASN A 600 -19.91 34.48 -9.27
CA ASN A 600 -20.44 34.75 -7.93
C ASN A 600 -20.80 36.24 -7.87
N ASN A 601 -22.01 36.55 -7.39
CA ASN A 601 -22.58 37.90 -7.45
C ASN A 601 -21.94 38.83 -6.39
N GLY A 602 -20.64 39.14 -6.52
CA GLY A 602 -19.83 39.81 -5.50
C GLY A 602 -18.70 40.69 -6.04
N SER A 603 -17.83 41.21 -5.15
CA SER A 603 -16.61 41.91 -5.57
C SER A 603 -15.53 40.96 -6.06
N GLU A 604 -15.65 39.66 -5.75
CA GLU A 604 -14.77 38.54 -6.10
C GLU A 604 -13.32 38.64 -5.60
N ILE A 605 -12.79 39.86 -5.40
CA ILE A 605 -11.49 40.14 -4.81
C ILE A 605 -11.67 41.05 -3.59
N GLY A 606 -11.10 40.62 -2.47
CA GLY A 606 -11.03 41.37 -1.21
C GLY A 606 -9.58 41.69 -0.82
N LEU A 607 -9.40 42.82 -0.13
CA LEU A 607 -8.13 43.23 0.47
C LEU A 607 -8.42 43.74 1.89
N GLU A 608 -7.87 43.07 2.91
CA GLU A 608 -8.04 43.49 4.31
C GLU A 608 -6.98 44.52 4.71
N ALA A 609 -5.71 44.31 4.34
CA ALA A 609 -4.59 45.22 4.61
C ALA A 609 -3.48 45.13 3.54
N GLY A 610 -2.57 46.10 3.52
CA GLY A 610 -1.42 46.14 2.60
C GLY A 610 -1.73 46.73 1.21
N LYS A 611 -0.88 46.43 0.23
CA LYS A 611 -1.08 46.83 -1.18
C LYS A 611 -1.14 45.60 -2.07
N LEU A 612 -2.13 45.57 -2.96
CA LEU A 612 -2.26 44.52 -3.97
C LEU A 612 -1.99 45.07 -5.37
N SER A 613 -1.06 44.46 -6.09
CA SER A 613 -0.87 44.71 -7.52
C SER A 613 -1.62 43.65 -8.33
N VAL A 614 -2.74 44.04 -8.94
CA VAL A 614 -3.47 43.17 -9.87
C VAL A 614 -3.09 43.49 -11.30
N THR A 615 -2.69 42.47 -12.06
CA THR A 615 -2.45 42.54 -13.51
C THR A 615 -3.49 41.71 -14.23
N SER A 616 -4.45 42.36 -14.88
CA SER A 616 -5.30 41.66 -15.86
C SER A 616 -4.59 41.53 -17.21
N ARG A 617 -4.43 40.30 -17.69
CA ARG A 617 -3.90 39.99 -19.02
C ARG A 617 -4.99 39.78 -20.08
N GLY A 618 -6.25 39.97 -19.72
CA GLY A 618 -7.38 39.87 -20.63
C GLY A 618 -8.09 38.53 -20.67
N GLY A 619 -9.28 38.56 -21.28
CA GLY A 619 -10.13 37.39 -21.50
C GLY A 619 -10.91 36.95 -20.27
N ASN A 620 -10.84 37.69 -19.15
CA ASN A 620 -11.62 37.35 -17.97
C ASN A 620 -13.09 37.74 -18.16
N VAL A 621 -14.01 36.92 -17.68
CA VAL A 621 -15.46 37.15 -17.75
C VAL A 621 -16.05 37.11 -16.35
N CYS A 622 -16.84 38.12 -15.99
CA CYS A 622 -17.43 38.22 -14.67
C CYS A 622 -18.89 38.73 -14.75
N ALA A 623 -19.77 38.13 -13.95
CA ALA A 623 -21.16 38.55 -13.82
C ALA A 623 -21.30 39.94 -13.16
N SER A 624 -20.33 40.34 -12.33
CA SER A 624 -20.36 41.52 -11.48
C SER A 624 -19.68 42.74 -12.12
N ASP A 625 -20.21 43.93 -11.86
CA ASP A 625 -19.57 45.21 -12.20
C ASP A 625 -18.47 45.60 -11.20
N LYS A 626 -18.49 45.03 -9.99
CA LYS A 626 -17.51 45.31 -8.93
C LYS A 626 -16.08 44.84 -9.27
N MET A 627 -15.92 44.02 -10.32
CA MET A 627 -14.62 43.58 -10.83
C MET A 627 -13.99 44.56 -11.84
N ASP A 628 -14.71 45.60 -12.28
CA ASP A 628 -14.20 46.63 -13.21
C ASP A 628 -12.85 47.27 -12.78
N PRO A 629 -12.58 47.54 -11.49
CA PRO A 629 -11.30 48.11 -11.07
C PRO A 629 -10.10 47.17 -11.27
N TRP A 630 -10.34 45.86 -11.28
CA TRP A 630 -9.32 44.82 -11.34
C TRP A 630 -9.14 44.28 -12.77
N LEU A 631 -10.23 44.17 -13.52
CA LEU A 631 -10.28 43.63 -14.88
C LEU A 631 -10.20 44.76 -15.92
N THR A 632 -9.00 45.32 -16.07
CA THR A 632 -8.76 46.55 -16.84
C THR A 632 -8.37 46.32 -18.31
N HIS A 633 -8.17 45.06 -18.73
CA HIS A 633 -7.73 44.77 -20.08
C HIS A 633 -8.91 44.83 -21.07
N SER A 634 -8.68 45.33 -22.28
CA SER A 634 -9.74 45.53 -23.30
C SER A 634 -10.53 44.28 -23.74
N LYS A 635 -10.01 43.09 -23.43
CA LYS A 635 -10.67 41.79 -23.69
C LYS A 635 -11.46 41.26 -22.50
N ASP A 636 -11.38 41.89 -21.34
CA ASP A 636 -12.19 41.50 -20.20
C ASP A 636 -13.66 41.87 -20.44
N LYS A 637 -14.58 41.04 -19.93
CA LYS A 637 -16.03 41.23 -20.02
C LYS A 637 -16.65 41.17 -18.63
N THR A 638 -16.79 42.32 -17.98
CA THR A 638 -17.48 42.48 -16.70
C THR A 638 -18.96 42.80 -16.89
N ASN A 639 -19.76 42.64 -15.82
CA ASN A 639 -21.22 42.82 -15.85
C ASN A 639 -21.90 41.99 -16.96
N ARG A 640 -21.41 40.75 -17.16
CA ARG A 640 -21.93 39.79 -18.15
C ARG A 640 -22.07 38.43 -17.49
N ASP A 641 -23.29 37.97 -17.34
CA ASP A 641 -23.61 36.59 -16.95
C ASP A 641 -22.82 35.60 -17.83
N PRO A 642 -21.87 34.82 -17.26
CA PRO A 642 -21.08 33.84 -18.00
C PRO A 642 -21.92 32.72 -18.62
N LYS A 643 -23.20 32.55 -18.24
CA LYS A 643 -24.13 31.53 -18.73
C LYS A 643 -23.54 30.12 -18.60
N LEU A 644 -23.28 29.74 -17.37
CA LEU A 644 -22.82 28.41 -17.04
C LEU A 644 -24.00 27.41 -17.00
N GLY A 645 -23.76 26.20 -17.48
CA GLY A 645 -24.69 25.08 -17.33
C GLY A 645 -24.63 24.49 -15.93
N THR A 646 -25.43 23.44 -15.67
CA THR A 646 -25.45 22.77 -14.35
C THR A 646 -24.13 22.09 -13.99
N GLU A 647 -23.32 21.75 -14.98
CA GLU A 647 -21.96 21.17 -14.83
C GLU A 647 -20.88 22.22 -15.15
N TYR A 648 -21.22 23.51 -15.03
CA TYR A 648 -20.31 24.63 -15.25
C TYR A 648 -19.68 24.78 -16.67
N ASN A 649 -20.10 23.95 -17.62
CA ASN A 649 -19.80 24.10 -19.05
C ASN A 649 -20.43 25.38 -19.63
N LEU A 650 -19.82 25.96 -20.66
CA LEU A 650 -20.31 27.17 -21.33
C LEU A 650 -21.57 26.89 -22.16
N LEU A 651 -22.65 27.63 -21.90
CA LEU A 651 -23.88 27.53 -22.70
C LEU A 651 -23.79 28.38 -23.98
N ALA A 652 -24.63 28.05 -24.97
CA ALA A 652 -24.71 28.79 -26.22
C ALA A 652 -24.99 30.29 -25.97
N GLY A 653 -24.17 31.14 -26.60
CA GLY A 653 -24.24 32.60 -26.43
C GLY A 653 -23.70 33.09 -25.09
N SER A 654 -22.92 32.27 -24.38
CA SER A 654 -22.09 32.70 -23.27
C SER A 654 -21.11 33.79 -23.73
N PRO A 655 -20.91 34.85 -22.93
CA PRO A 655 -19.88 35.85 -23.20
C PRO A 655 -18.45 35.31 -23.03
N ALA A 656 -18.25 34.14 -22.42
CA ALA A 656 -16.96 33.48 -22.29
C ALA A 656 -16.48 32.82 -23.59
N ILE A 657 -17.40 32.52 -24.51
CA ILE A 657 -17.07 31.94 -25.81
C ILE A 657 -16.27 32.95 -26.64
N ASP A 658 -15.16 32.47 -27.22
CA ASP A 658 -14.16 33.19 -28.01
C ASP A 658 -13.57 34.44 -27.30
N ALA A 659 -13.70 34.52 -25.97
CA ALA A 659 -13.34 35.72 -25.21
C ALA A 659 -11.88 35.76 -24.80
N GLY A 660 -11.19 34.62 -24.80
CA GLY A 660 -9.88 34.47 -24.21
C GLY A 660 -8.72 35.12 -24.99
N VAL A 661 -7.58 35.08 -24.34
CA VAL A 661 -6.25 35.47 -24.82
C VAL A 661 -5.38 34.22 -24.94
N ALA A 662 -4.98 33.87 -26.17
CA ALA A 662 -4.24 32.65 -26.47
C ALA A 662 -2.80 32.62 -25.90
N ASP A 663 -2.17 33.78 -25.69
CA ASP A 663 -0.83 33.83 -25.09
C ASP A 663 -0.85 33.19 -23.70
N ARG A 664 -0.06 32.14 -23.50
CA ARG A 664 0.04 31.38 -22.22
C ARG A 664 -1.25 30.70 -21.76
N ALA A 665 -2.26 30.58 -22.60
CA ALA A 665 -3.39 29.70 -22.30
C ALA A 665 -2.93 28.23 -22.37
N PRO A 666 -3.46 27.35 -21.50
CA PRO A 666 -3.17 25.94 -21.55
C PRO A 666 -3.68 25.32 -22.87
N GLN A 667 -3.02 24.25 -23.33
CA GLN A 667 -3.33 23.64 -24.62
C GLN A 667 -4.71 22.99 -24.66
N ASP A 668 -5.09 22.33 -23.57
CA ASP A 668 -6.38 21.64 -23.43
C ASP A 668 -7.19 22.28 -22.29
N ASP A 669 -8.50 22.05 -22.26
CA ASP A 669 -9.42 22.48 -21.20
C ASP A 669 -9.45 21.47 -20.03
N PHE A 670 -10.32 21.71 -19.03
CA PHE A 670 -10.50 20.83 -17.87
C PHE A 670 -10.94 19.41 -18.25
N ASN A 671 -11.70 19.24 -19.33
CA ASN A 671 -12.14 17.94 -19.82
C ASN A 671 -11.13 17.27 -20.78
N GLY A 672 -9.98 17.92 -21.04
CA GLY A 672 -8.96 17.47 -21.97
C GLY A 672 -9.27 17.77 -23.45
N ASN A 673 -10.22 18.67 -23.74
CA ASN A 673 -10.47 19.12 -25.11
C ASN A 673 -9.44 20.18 -25.51
N SER A 674 -8.84 20.06 -26.70
CA SER A 674 -7.88 21.04 -27.19
C SER A 674 -8.51 22.40 -27.47
N ARG A 675 -7.83 23.47 -27.02
CA ARG A 675 -8.17 24.87 -27.27
C ARG A 675 -7.67 25.29 -28.66
N GLU A 676 -8.43 24.97 -29.69
CA GLU A 676 -8.11 25.31 -31.08
C GLU A 676 -8.80 26.61 -31.52
N GLY A 677 -8.04 27.55 -32.10
CA GLY A 677 -8.60 28.76 -32.69
C GLY A 677 -8.80 29.91 -31.69
N ALA A 678 -9.99 30.51 -31.68
CA ALA A 678 -10.32 31.54 -30.69
C ALA A 678 -10.64 30.82 -29.37
N ILE A 679 -9.86 31.10 -28.34
CA ILE A 679 -9.95 30.37 -27.08
C ILE A 679 -11.06 30.93 -26.19
N ASP A 680 -11.65 30.06 -25.37
CA ASP A 680 -12.68 30.44 -24.43
C ASP A 680 -12.10 30.88 -23.09
N ALA A 681 -12.88 31.69 -22.37
CA ALA A 681 -12.62 31.99 -20.97
C ALA A 681 -13.16 30.86 -20.08
N GLY A 682 -12.48 30.62 -18.97
CA GLY A 682 -12.83 29.63 -17.96
C GLY A 682 -12.13 28.29 -18.19
N ALA A 683 -12.48 27.34 -17.32
CA ALA A 683 -11.92 26.00 -17.30
C ALA A 683 -12.37 25.12 -18.48
N PHE A 684 -13.45 25.50 -19.17
CA PHE A 684 -14.09 24.68 -20.20
C PHE A 684 -14.04 25.39 -21.55
N GLU A 685 -13.83 24.63 -22.63
CA GLU A 685 -14.13 25.07 -23.99
C GLU A 685 -15.58 24.74 -24.35
N ALA A 686 -16.23 25.63 -25.08
CA ALA A 686 -17.52 25.40 -25.69
C ALA A 686 -17.34 24.44 -26.86
N ILE A 687 -17.73 23.19 -26.63
CA ILE A 687 -17.70 22.18 -27.68
C ILE A 687 -18.80 22.49 -28.70
N GLY A 688 -18.41 23.07 -29.84
CA GLY A 688 -19.29 23.12 -31.01
C GLY A 688 -19.68 21.71 -31.44
N LEU A 689 -20.95 21.50 -31.82
CA LEU A 689 -21.50 20.20 -32.27
C LEU A 689 -20.55 19.44 -33.22
N SER A 690 -19.82 20.12 -34.10
CA SER A 690 -18.88 19.53 -35.07
C SER A 690 -17.70 18.75 -34.46
N ALA A 691 -17.20 19.11 -33.29
CA ALA A 691 -16.05 18.44 -32.63
C ALA A 691 -16.45 17.11 -31.96
N ILE A 692 -17.73 16.90 -31.67
CA ILE A 692 -18.27 15.63 -31.15
C ILE A 692 -18.22 14.53 -32.23
N PHE A 693 -18.13 14.91 -33.51
CA PHE A 693 -18.25 14.02 -34.66
C PHE A 693 -16.93 13.59 -35.31
N THR A 694 -15.78 14.08 -34.84
CA THR A 694 -14.48 13.61 -35.32
C THR A 694 -14.14 12.27 -34.69
N THR A 695 -13.98 11.22 -35.50
CA THR A 695 -13.51 9.92 -35.03
C THR A 695 -11.99 9.93 -34.93
N ALA A 696 -11.44 9.76 -33.72
CA ALA A 696 -10.05 9.38 -33.53
C ALA A 696 -9.81 7.93 -34.03
N PRO A 697 -8.56 7.49 -34.24
CA PRO A 697 -8.26 6.06 -34.44
C PRO A 697 -8.88 5.25 -33.30
N TRP A 698 -9.51 4.11 -33.58
CA TRP A 698 -10.28 3.35 -32.59
C TRP A 698 -9.83 1.88 -32.53
N LYS A 699 -9.26 1.47 -31.40
CA LYS A 699 -8.82 0.10 -31.09
C LYS A 699 -9.94 -0.79 -30.52
N GLY A 700 -11.04 -0.95 -31.25
CA GLY A 700 -12.08 -1.87 -30.78
C GLY A 700 -13.27 -2.05 -31.73
N LYS A 701 -14.28 -2.78 -31.28
CA LYS A 701 -15.61 -2.78 -31.91
C LYS A 701 -16.63 -2.25 -30.91
N LEU A 702 -17.47 -1.33 -31.37
CA LEU A 702 -18.55 -0.73 -30.58
C LEU A 702 -19.89 -1.10 -31.22
N GLU A 703 -20.82 -1.63 -30.42
CA GLU A 703 -22.15 -2.03 -30.83
C GLU A 703 -23.18 -1.51 -29.80
N LEU A 704 -24.07 -0.61 -30.22
CA LEU A 704 -25.22 -0.22 -29.40
C LEU A 704 -26.37 -1.21 -29.67
N LEU A 705 -26.77 -1.93 -28.63
CA LEU A 705 -27.83 -2.95 -28.70
C LEU A 705 -29.17 -2.30 -28.37
N GLY A 706 -29.89 -1.94 -29.42
CA GLY A 706 -31.17 -1.24 -29.33
C GLY A 706 -30.98 0.28 -29.34
N ASN A 707 -31.67 0.93 -30.29
CA ASN A 707 -31.77 2.38 -30.43
C ASN A 707 -32.97 2.65 -31.37
N PRO A 708 -34.01 3.39 -30.96
CA PRO A 708 -34.18 4.13 -29.70
C PRO A 708 -34.26 3.26 -28.44
N VAL A 709 -34.01 3.89 -27.29
CA VAL A 709 -34.10 3.31 -25.94
C VAL A 709 -35.02 4.14 -25.03
N THR A 710 -35.40 3.61 -23.87
CA THR A 710 -36.29 4.29 -22.90
C THR A 710 -35.59 4.57 -21.58
N ASP A 711 -35.23 3.51 -20.85
CA ASP A 711 -34.80 3.55 -19.45
C ASP A 711 -33.34 3.11 -19.26
N HIS A 712 -32.77 2.42 -20.25
CA HIS A 712 -31.37 2.02 -20.26
C HIS A 712 -30.84 1.79 -21.69
N ALA A 713 -29.53 1.95 -21.90
CA ALA A 713 -28.85 1.57 -23.14
C ALA A 713 -27.92 0.38 -22.89
N ASN A 714 -27.97 -0.60 -23.79
CA ASN A 714 -27.06 -1.75 -23.78
C ASN A 714 -25.90 -1.48 -24.74
N LEU A 715 -24.74 -1.10 -24.22
CA LEU A 715 -23.57 -0.80 -25.03
C LEU A 715 -22.58 -1.96 -24.98
N ARG A 716 -22.26 -2.53 -26.13
CA ARG A 716 -21.30 -3.63 -26.24
C ARG A 716 -19.97 -3.14 -26.81
N ILE A 717 -18.89 -3.44 -26.11
CA ILE A 717 -17.51 -3.06 -26.45
C ILE A 717 -16.65 -4.32 -26.56
N ILE A 718 -15.88 -4.42 -27.64
CA ILE A 718 -14.94 -5.53 -27.88
C ILE A 718 -13.54 -4.94 -28.05
N THR A 719 -12.64 -5.25 -27.11
CA THR A 719 -11.25 -4.76 -27.09
C THR A 719 -10.24 -5.90 -27.27
N GLN A 720 -9.03 -5.56 -27.72
CA GLN A 720 -7.94 -6.54 -27.90
C GLN A 720 -6.97 -6.62 -26.71
N SER A 721 -7.00 -5.62 -25.81
CA SER A 721 -6.19 -5.50 -24.58
C SER A 721 -7.08 -5.19 -23.37
N ALA A 722 -6.50 -5.28 -22.15
CA ALA A 722 -7.13 -4.71 -20.96
C ALA A 722 -6.90 -3.19 -20.97
N GLU A 723 -7.95 -2.40 -20.89
CA GLU A 723 -7.95 -0.97 -21.16
C GLU A 723 -8.89 -0.26 -20.19
N GLN A 724 -8.59 1.01 -19.87
CA GLN A 724 -9.52 1.89 -19.14
C GLN A 724 -10.61 2.35 -20.11
N ILE A 725 -11.87 2.11 -19.76
CA ILE A 725 -13.03 2.49 -20.58
C ILE A 725 -13.78 3.60 -19.86
N ARG A 726 -13.98 4.73 -20.54
CA ARG A 726 -14.88 5.81 -20.11
C ARG A 726 -16.00 5.98 -21.13
N ILE A 727 -17.24 5.96 -20.68
CA ILE A 727 -18.43 6.13 -21.51
C ILE A 727 -19.13 7.40 -21.07
N GLU A 728 -19.40 8.30 -22.00
CA GLU A 728 -20.06 9.58 -21.77
C GLU A 728 -21.33 9.65 -22.62
N LEU A 729 -22.45 9.96 -22.00
CA LEU A 729 -23.67 10.36 -22.70
C LEU A 729 -23.62 11.87 -22.92
N ILE A 730 -23.75 12.32 -24.16
CA ILE A 730 -23.58 13.72 -24.55
C ILE A 730 -24.85 14.22 -25.23
N GLY A 731 -25.45 15.28 -24.69
CA GLY A 731 -26.63 15.95 -25.24
C GLY A 731 -26.31 16.78 -26.48
N SER A 732 -27.35 17.26 -27.17
CA SER A 732 -27.22 18.06 -28.40
C SER A 732 -26.53 19.42 -28.23
N SER A 733 -26.30 19.87 -26.99
CA SER A 733 -25.54 21.08 -26.66
C SER A 733 -24.04 20.82 -26.45
N GLY A 734 -23.58 19.56 -26.54
CA GLY A 734 -22.22 19.16 -26.16
C GLY A 734 -22.04 18.88 -24.66
N ARG A 735 -23.09 19.07 -23.85
CA ARG A 735 -23.13 18.73 -22.42
C ARG A 735 -23.03 17.22 -22.20
N ILE A 736 -22.18 16.78 -21.28
CA ILE A 736 -22.20 15.40 -20.77
C ILE A 736 -23.37 15.27 -19.79
N GLU A 737 -24.29 14.37 -20.09
CA GLU A 737 -25.55 14.13 -19.36
C GLU A 737 -25.43 12.94 -18.40
N SER A 738 -24.45 12.06 -18.63
CA SER A 738 -24.06 10.96 -17.73
C SER A 738 -22.67 10.45 -18.11
N SER A 739 -21.92 9.93 -17.15
CA SER A 739 -20.59 9.37 -17.38
C SER A 739 -20.39 8.08 -16.57
N TRP A 740 -19.71 7.10 -17.16
CA TRP A 740 -19.40 5.81 -16.56
C TRP A 740 -17.92 5.48 -16.79
N HIS A 741 -17.20 5.13 -15.74
CA HIS A 741 -15.77 4.79 -15.78
C HIS A 741 -15.56 3.37 -15.27
N GLU A 742 -14.89 2.53 -16.06
CA GLU A 742 -14.71 1.10 -15.76
C GLU A 742 -13.33 0.63 -16.20
N PHE A 743 -12.57 0.01 -15.28
CA PHE A 743 -11.33 -0.69 -15.58
C PHE A 743 -11.63 -2.17 -15.82
N LYS A 744 -11.44 -2.68 -17.05
CA LYS A 744 -11.83 -4.07 -17.36
C LYS A 744 -10.86 -4.83 -18.24
N SER A 745 -10.86 -6.16 -18.05
CA SER A 745 -9.97 -7.10 -18.74
C SER A 745 -10.39 -7.40 -20.18
N ARG A 746 -9.41 -7.78 -21.02
CA ARG A 746 -9.55 -8.12 -22.45
C ARG A 746 -10.80 -8.96 -22.76
N GLY A 747 -11.62 -8.54 -23.74
CA GLY A 747 -12.70 -9.38 -24.26
C GLY A 747 -13.94 -8.64 -24.77
N ASN A 748 -15.05 -9.38 -24.85
CA ASN A 748 -16.36 -8.88 -25.26
C ASN A 748 -17.19 -8.53 -24.03
N GLN A 749 -17.58 -7.26 -23.90
CA GLN A 749 -18.26 -6.74 -22.71
C GLN A 749 -19.55 -6.01 -23.09
N THR A 750 -20.57 -6.14 -22.25
CA THR A 750 -21.83 -5.41 -22.38
C THR A 750 -22.03 -4.55 -21.14
N PHE A 751 -22.26 -3.26 -21.35
CA PHE A 751 -22.53 -2.26 -20.34
C PHE A 751 -24.02 -1.93 -20.37
N LEU A 752 -24.65 -1.99 -19.20
CA LEU A 752 -26.01 -1.55 -18.99
C LEU A 752 -25.95 -0.11 -18.46
N LEU A 753 -26.26 0.85 -19.31
CA LEU A 753 -26.20 2.27 -19.00
C LEU A 753 -27.59 2.75 -18.57
N PRO A 754 -27.82 3.04 -17.27
CA PRO A 754 -29.12 3.52 -16.81
C PRO A 754 -29.39 4.95 -17.32
N LEU A 755 -30.60 5.18 -17.83
CA LEU A 755 -31.03 6.44 -18.46
C LEU A 755 -32.34 6.99 -17.88
N SER A 756 -32.85 6.40 -16.79
CA SER A 756 -34.15 6.76 -16.19
C SER A 756 -34.27 8.21 -15.72
N THR A 757 -33.15 8.92 -15.54
CA THR A 757 -33.09 10.33 -15.14
C THR A 757 -32.80 11.27 -16.31
N VAL A 758 -32.56 10.74 -17.51
CA VAL A 758 -32.22 11.52 -18.70
C VAL A 758 -33.49 11.85 -19.47
N SER A 759 -33.62 13.10 -19.90
CA SER A 759 -34.78 13.55 -20.68
C SER A 759 -34.87 12.87 -22.05
N SER A 760 -36.07 12.85 -22.64
CA SER A 760 -36.25 12.34 -23.99
C SER A 760 -35.56 13.25 -25.00
N GLY A 761 -34.81 12.69 -25.95
CA GLY A 761 -34.06 13.48 -26.90
C GLY A 761 -33.03 12.71 -27.72
N ASN A 762 -32.25 13.45 -28.50
CA ASN A 762 -31.12 12.92 -29.26
C ASN A 762 -29.82 13.16 -28.49
N TYR A 763 -29.05 12.11 -28.31
CA TYR A 763 -27.80 12.07 -27.55
C TYR A 763 -26.71 11.35 -28.34
N TRP A 764 -25.50 11.36 -27.80
CA TRP A 764 -24.34 10.64 -28.29
C TRP A 764 -23.70 9.88 -27.15
N LEU A 765 -23.39 8.61 -27.34
CA LEU A 765 -22.49 7.88 -26.46
C LEU A 765 -21.07 8.02 -27.00
N ARG A 766 -20.22 8.79 -26.32
CA ARG A 766 -18.78 8.84 -26.59
C ARG A 766 -18.10 7.80 -25.70
N VAL A 767 -17.32 6.93 -26.32
CA VAL A 767 -16.59 5.87 -25.63
C VAL A 767 -15.11 6.10 -25.82
N TRP A 768 -14.39 6.20 -24.72
CA TRP A 768 -12.95 6.31 -24.65
C TRP A 768 -12.34 4.96 -24.31
N ILE A 769 -11.24 4.64 -24.99
CA ILE A 769 -10.31 3.55 -24.70
C ILE A 769 -8.93 4.21 -24.65
N GLU A 770 -8.33 4.29 -23.46
CA GLU A 770 -7.10 5.07 -23.24
C GLU A 770 -7.28 6.52 -23.75
N ASP A 771 -6.49 6.94 -24.74
CA ASP A 771 -6.49 8.26 -25.39
C ASP A 771 -7.35 8.32 -26.67
N GLN A 772 -7.98 7.21 -27.06
CA GLN A 772 -8.77 7.09 -28.29
C GLN A 772 -10.26 7.10 -27.99
N TYR A 773 -11.07 7.73 -28.84
CA TYR A 773 -12.53 7.71 -28.68
C TYR A 773 -13.32 7.44 -29.95
N ARG A 774 -14.54 6.96 -29.76
CA ARG A 774 -15.56 6.82 -30.80
C ARG A 774 -16.93 7.17 -30.25
N SER A 775 -17.68 7.95 -31.03
CA SER A 775 -19.06 8.35 -30.69
C SER A 775 -20.09 7.58 -31.52
N VAL A 776 -21.22 7.22 -30.89
CA VAL A 776 -22.40 6.63 -31.55
C VAL A 776 -23.67 7.38 -31.15
N PRO A 777 -24.63 7.59 -32.07
CA PRO A 777 -25.87 8.27 -31.75
C PRO A 777 -26.78 7.40 -30.87
N LEU A 778 -27.52 8.04 -29.97
CA LEU A 778 -28.51 7.43 -29.08
C LEU A 778 -29.78 8.27 -29.08
N ILE A 779 -30.94 7.65 -29.26
CA ILE A 779 -32.25 8.30 -29.17
C ILE A 779 -32.95 7.78 -27.92
N ILE A 780 -33.31 8.68 -27.00
CA ILE A 780 -34.04 8.34 -25.77
C ILE A 780 -35.50 8.79 -25.94
N HIS A 781 -36.44 7.85 -25.85
CA HIS A 781 -37.86 8.14 -25.86
C HIS A 781 -38.36 8.41 -24.44
N GLY A 782 -39.27 9.37 -24.28
CA GLY A 782 -39.99 9.57 -23.03
C GLY A 782 -40.88 8.37 -22.73
N GLN A 783 -41.05 8.06 -21.44
CA GLN A 783 -42.02 7.05 -21.02
C GLN A 783 -43.45 7.41 -21.41
#